data_AF-A0A814P413-F1
#
_entry.id   AF-A0A814P413-F1
#
_cell.length_a   1.000
_cell.length_b   1.000
_cell.length_c   1.000
_cell.angle_alpha   90.00
_cell.angle_beta   90.00
_cell.angle_gamma   90.00
#
_symmetry.space_group_name_H-M   'P 1'
#
loop_
_entity.id
_entity.type
_entity.pdbx_description
1 polymer ?
#
loop_
_entity_poly.entity_id
_entity_poly.type
_entity_poly.pdbx_seq_one_letter_code
_entity_poly.pdbx_strand_id
1 'polypeptide(L)'
;MTKFFQFILTIYSSIVVIYAYTDPSELNPQLVKRFEYKLSFKGPHLAFKDGTVPFWTFGGSAIASDEQVRVTPSIRSQKGWIWSKNTMTADNWLLDVKLRVTGRGRVGADGMAIWFTEKAGVEGPVFGSNDLWKGVGVFLDSFDNDALQNNPIIAVMVNDGTKTYDHQHDGSGQIQGSCIRDFRNKPFPIRLKIEYVNQGLTIYLNNGITQDDNAFEYCTRIDGVQLPKTGYLGVTAATGGLADDHDVLEFMTTTYSDKQALAQNQAATDEQAKKYKEEYEKYEQELKKQQEDYKKEHPDMTTPYNEKNLYESEYDREFRTILEGQDQIRSSLTSIDKKMLELLGRVERLAITTGTQQQIVGQGGSGVPADVARIQDVNRVINSNTDMARTIQSYAQVLTDLQQKVNNIQTSINNQRPIGTGQQVVTPNIDGTVVNEIRELVRMIKSETNTLLHKSSTQVTCPTVTGGNNSSCVGTFTFIGAIIIQIVVLVGSEANSASKEQQEIDEKKIKQQKYQELEKLEFRPLYLDAQATTPMDPRVLDQMLPYMTHLYGNPHSRTHAFGWESEKAIETAREKVAKLINADPKEVVFTSGATESNNIAVKGVARFYKEKKKHVVTTQTEHKCVLDSMRVLESEGFKVTYLPVKKNGLIDLKELETVLTPDTSLCSVMMVNNEIGVRQPIKEIGKLCRSKKVFFHTDAAQSVGKIPIDVNEMNVDLLSISGHKIYGPKGVGALYIRRRPRVRLDPIQTGGGQERNIRSGTVPTPLVVGLGAACQVSQQELVNDEKRIAQLSKRLIDGITQRCTNVILNGDPESRYPGCVNLSFAYIEGESLLMALKDIALSSGSACTSASLEPSYVLRAIGADDDLAHSSIRFGIGRFTTEAEVDYTIEKTVEHVKRLREMSPLWEMVQEGIDLKSIKWSQH
;
A
#
# COMPACT_ATOMS: atom_id res chain seq x y z
N MET A 1 -63.78 -37.28 -2.74
CA MET A 1 -62.49 -36.84 -2.17
C MET A 1 -61.29 -37.30 -2.99
N THR A 2 -61.10 -38.58 -3.30
CA THR A 2 -59.89 -39.12 -3.97
C THR A 2 -59.48 -38.39 -5.27
N LYS A 3 -60.43 -38.10 -6.17
CA LYS A 3 -60.16 -37.34 -7.41
C LYS A 3 -59.74 -35.87 -7.18
N PHE A 4 -60.10 -35.28 -6.04
CA PHE A 4 -59.72 -33.91 -5.69
C PHE A 4 -58.28 -33.84 -5.19
N PHE A 5 -57.87 -34.81 -4.35
CA PHE A 5 -56.48 -34.99 -3.93
C PHE A 5 -55.55 -35.27 -5.10
N GLN A 6 -55.99 -36.08 -6.07
CA GLN A 6 -55.19 -36.41 -7.24
C GLN A 6 -55.00 -35.19 -8.16
N PHE A 7 -56.03 -34.34 -8.33
CA PHE A 7 -55.92 -33.08 -9.08
C PHE A 7 -54.96 -32.07 -8.40
N ILE A 8 -54.99 -31.98 -7.07
CA ILE A 8 -54.04 -31.16 -6.31
C ILE A 8 -52.61 -31.69 -6.47
N LEU A 9 -52.38 -33.02 -6.42
CA LEU A 9 -51.05 -33.59 -6.65
C LEU A 9 -50.50 -33.26 -8.05
N THR A 10 -51.32 -33.35 -9.11
CA THR A 10 -50.86 -33.03 -10.47
C THR A 10 -50.54 -31.55 -10.65
N ILE A 11 -51.28 -30.65 -9.99
CA ILE A 11 -50.96 -29.22 -9.96
C ILE A 11 -49.66 -28.99 -9.19
N TYR A 12 -49.47 -29.63 -8.03
CA TYR A 12 -48.25 -29.49 -7.23
C TYR A 12 -47.02 -30.03 -7.98
N SER A 13 -47.11 -31.18 -8.65
CA SER A 13 -46.00 -31.70 -9.47
C SER A 13 -45.69 -30.79 -10.66
N SER A 14 -46.70 -30.17 -11.27
CA SER A 14 -46.50 -29.24 -12.40
C SER A 14 -45.82 -27.94 -11.94
N ILE A 15 -46.22 -27.40 -10.78
CA ILE A 15 -45.59 -26.22 -10.17
C ILE A 15 -44.15 -26.51 -9.73
N VAL A 16 -43.87 -27.69 -9.18
CA VAL A 16 -42.51 -28.11 -8.79
C VAL A 16 -41.61 -28.30 -10.02
N VAL A 17 -42.12 -28.85 -11.13
CA VAL A 17 -41.34 -28.95 -12.38
C VAL A 17 -41.08 -27.57 -13.00
N ILE A 18 -42.03 -26.63 -12.91
CA ILE A 18 -41.80 -25.24 -13.36
C ILE A 18 -40.77 -24.54 -12.47
N TYR A 19 -40.86 -24.67 -11.14
CA TYR A 19 -39.87 -24.11 -10.20
C TYR A 19 -38.48 -24.75 -10.32
N ALA A 20 -38.38 -26.00 -10.76
CA ALA A 20 -37.11 -26.69 -11.02
C ALA A 20 -36.46 -26.29 -12.36
N TYR A 21 -37.17 -25.58 -13.24
CA TYR A 21 -36.67 -25.13 -14.55
C TYR A 21 -36.49 -23.61 -14.68
N THR A 22 -36.78 -22.84 -13.64
CA THR A 22 -36.52 -21.39 -13.60
C THR A 22 -35.69 -21.03 -12.39
N ASP A 23 -34.39 -21.32 -12.45
CA ASP A 23 -33.40 -20.76 -11.52
C ASP A 23 -33.25 -19.26 -11.82
N PRO A 24 -33.56 -18.34 -10.87
CA PRO A 24 -33.41 -16.91 -11.10
C PRO A 24 -31.94 -16.45 -11.17
N SER A 25 -30.97 -17.33 -10.93
CA SER A 25 -29.53 -17.00 -10.90
C SER A 25 -28.82 -17.02 -12.26
N GLU A 26 -29.46 -17.48 -13.34
CA GLU A 26 -28.87 -17.45 -14.70
C GLU A 26 -28.94 -16.08 -15.40
N LEU A 27 -29.49 -15.03 -14.78
CA LEU A 27 -29.43 -13.65 -15.31
C LEU A 27 -28.24 -12.84 -14.77
N ASN A 28 -27.03 -13.37 -14.94
CA ASN A 28 -25.84 -12.53 -15.10
C ASN A 28 -24.72 -13.32 -15.80
N PRO A 29 -24.51 -13.15 -17.13
CA PRO A 29 -23.36 -13.76 -17.78
C PRO A 29 -22.08 -13.17 -17.16
N GLN A 30 -21.28 -14.03 -16.53
CA GLN A 30 -19.96 -13.64 -16.02
C GLN A 30 -19.02 -13.39 -17.21
N LEU A 31 -19.05 -12.17 -17.72
CA LEU A 31 -18.17 -11.67 -18.77
C LEU A 31 -16.70 -11.89 -18.39
N VAL A 32 -16.02 -12.74 -19.16
CA VAL A 32 -14.60 -13.03 -19.00
C VAL A 32 -13.80 -11.91 -19.64
N LYS A 33 -12.94 -11.26 -18.84
CA LYS A 33 -12.03 -10.22 -19.32
C LYS A 33 -10.82 -10.85 -20.01
N ARG A 34 -10.47 -10.38 -21.19
CA ARG A 34 -9.25 -10.77 -21.93
C ARG A 34 -8.49 -9.51 -22.35
N PHE A 35 -7.21 -9.43 -22.00
CA PHE A 35 -6.35 -8.33 -22.41
C PHE A 35 -5.81 -8.57 -23.83
N GLU A 36 -5.91 -7.57 -24.72
CA GLU A 36 -5.48 -7.68 -26.12
C GLU A 36 -4.16 -6.94 -26.36
N TYR A 37 -3.04 -7.62 -26.12
CA TYR A 37 -1.71 -7.03 -26.22
C TYR A 37 -1.35 -6.47 -27.62
N LYS A 38 -1.83 -7.09 -28.71
CA LYS A 38 -1.62 -6.60 -30.09
C LYS A 38 -2.43 -5.34 -30.44
N LEU A 39 -3.33 -4.93 -29.55
CA LEU A 39 -4.20 -3.76 -29.66
C LEU A 39 -3.92 -2.77 -28.52
N SER A 40 -2.74 -2.87 -27.91
CA SER A 40 -2.33 -2.07 -26.76
C SER A 40 -0.88 -1.60 -26.91
N PHE A 41 -0.53 -0.47 -26.31
CA PHE A 41 0.85 0.00 -26.16
C PHE A 41 1.00 0.81 -24.87
N LYS A 42 2.21 0.86 -24.32
CA LYS A 42 2.53 1.57 -23.07
C LYS A 42 4.04 1.85 -23.00
N GLY A 43 4.44 3.02 -22.52
CA GLY A 43 5.84 3.32 -22.20
C GLY A 43 6.26 2.85 -20.79
N PRO A 44 7.57 2.65 -20.52
CA PRO A 44 8.69 2.72 -21.47
C PRO A 44 8.72 1.52 -22.45
N HIS A 45 9.58 1.61 -23.45
CA HIS A 45 9.76 0.65 -24.57
C HIS A 45 8.60 0.55 -25.57
N LEU A 46 7.92 1.68 -25.80
CA LEU A 46 6.82 1.80 -26.76
C LEU A 46 7.30 1.72 -28.22
N ALA A 47 8.35 2.46 -28.57
CA ALA A 47 8.95 2.47 -29.90
C ALA A 47 10.25 1.65 -29.95
N PHE A 48 10.45 0.88 -31.01
CA PHE A 48 11.72 0.23 -31.29
C PHE A 48 12.81 1.24 -31.70
N LYS A 49 14.08 0.81 -31.70
CA LYS A 49 15.23 1.64 -32.10
C LYS A 49 15.16 2.15 -33.56
N ASP A 50 14.31 1.58 -34.40
CA ASP A 50 14.01 2.03 -35.76
C ASP A 50 12.89 3.09 -35.84
N GLY A 51 12.35 3.50 -34.69
CA GLY A 51 11.24 4.44 -34.57
C GLY A 51 9.85 3.83 -34.78
N THR A 52 9.73 2.52 -35.03
CA THR A 52 8.43 1.87 -35.27
C THR A 52 7.72 1.49 -33.97
N VAL A 53 6.39 1.56 -33.97
CA VAL A 53 5.56 1.05 -32.87
C VAL A 53 5.11 -0.39 -33.19
N PRO A 54 5.32 -1.38 -32.30
CA PRO A 54 4.86 -2.74 -32.50
C PRO A 54 3.34 -2.78 -32.70
N PHE A 55 2.85 -3.56 -33.67
CA PHE A 55 1.41 -3.71 -33.99
C PHE A 55 0.60 -2.44 -34.34
N TRP A 56 1.22 -1.26 -34.37
CA TRP A 56 0.57 0.01 -34.74
C TRP A 56 1.32 0.70 -35.90
N THR A 57 0.62 1.59 -36.61
CA THR A 57 1.16 2.48 -37.65
C THR A 57 0.82 3.91 -37.30
N PHE A 58 1.79 4.82 -37.37
CA PHE A 58 1.58 6.25 -37.18
C PHE A 58 2.08 7.04 -38.39
N GLY A 59 1.61 8.28 -38.53
CA GLY A 59 1.94 9.15 -39.66
C GLY A 59 1.44 10.58 -39.50
N GLY A 60 1.61 11.38 -40.55
CA GLY A 60 1.49 12.84 -40.47
C GLY A 60 2.63 13.42 -39.62
N SER A 61 2.29 14.33 -38.71
CA SER A 61 3.20 14.96 -37.74
C SER A 61 3.45 14.14 -36.47
N ALA A 62 2.99 12.88 -36.41
CA ALA A 62 3.13 12.04 -35.22
C ALA A 62 4.57 11.53 -35.02
N ILE A 63 5.05 11.55 -33.77
CA ILE A 63 6.41 11.16 -33.38
C ILE A 63 6.30 10.15 -32.22
N ALA A 64 6.77 8.93 -32.43
CA ALA A 64 6.88 7.92 -31.37
C ALA A 64 8.24 8.01 -30.66
N SER A 65 8.24 7.90 -29.33
CA SER A 65 9.43 7.73 -28.49
C SER A 65 9.34 6.45 -27.66
N ASP A 66 10.38 6.14 -26.88
CA ASP A 66 10.36 5.01 -25.95
C ASP A 66 9.24 5.13 -24.90
N GLU A 67 8.88 6.36 -24.50
CA GLU A 67 7.93 6.62 -23.41
C GLU A 67 6.49 6.90 -23.86
N GLN A 68 6.29 7.51 -25.04
CA GLN A 68 5.00 8.04 -25.47
C GLN A 68 4.91 8.23 -26.99
N VAL A 69 3.69 8.36 -27.52
CA VAL A 69 3.44 8.82 -28.89
C VAL A 69 2.91 10.24 -28.84
N ARG A 70 3.71 11.19 -29.35
CA ARG A 70 3.26 12.56 -29.60
C ARG A 70 2.49 12.58 -30.91
N VAL A 71 1.17 12.68 -30.85
CA VAL A 71 0.29 12.62 -32.03
C VAL A 71 0.40 13.92 -32.83
N THR A 72 0.43 15.07 -32.17
CA THR A 72 0.86 16.35 -32.76
C THR A 72 1.72 17.14 -31.77
N PRO A 73 2.74 17.87 -32.25
CA PRO A 73 3.50 18.79 -31.43
C PRO A 73 2.84 20.18 -31.30
N SER A 74 3.31 21.00 -30.36
CA SER A 74 3.01 22.44 -30.18
C SER A 74 3.49 23.33 -31.35
N ILE A 75 3.18 22.93 -32.59
CA ILE A 75 3.41 23.64 -33.85
C ILE A 75 2.03 23.82 -34.50
N ARG A 76 1.79 24.95 -35.17
CA ARG A 76 0.53 25.24 -35.86
C ARG A 76 0.36 24.39 -37.12
N SER A 77 -0.89 24.18 -37.53
CA SER A 77 -1.25 23.51 -38.78
C SER A 77 -0.64 22.12 -38.93
N GLN A 78 -0.56 21.36 -37.83
CA GLN A 78 -0.09 19.98 -37.81
C GLN A 78 -1.27 19.02 -37.72
N LYS A 79 -1.11 17.83 -38.30
CA LYS A 79 -2.06 16.72 -38.20
C LYS A 79 -1.28 15.44 -38.05
N GLY A 80 -1.67 14.60 -37.10
CA GLY A 80 -1.00 13.32 -36.92
C GLY A 80 -1.96 12.27 -36.39
N TRP A 81 -1.56 11.03 -36.58
CA TRP A 81 -2.41 9.88 -36.32
C TRP A 81 -1.59 8.66 -35.94
N ILE A 82 -2.21 7.77 -35.17
CA ILE A 82 -1.73 6.42 -34.89
C ILE A 82 -2.92 5.45 -34.90
N TRP A 83 -2.80 4.34 -35.65
CA TRP A 83 -3.84 3.33 -35.88
C TRP A 83 -3.29 1.92 -35.68
N SER A 84 -4.12 1.00 -35.20
CA SER A 84 -3.75 -0.41 -35.06
C SER A 84 -3.55 -1.07 -36.43
N LYS A 85 -2.54 -1.93 -36.59
CA LYS A 85 -2.33 -2.72 -37.82
C LYS A 85 -3.39 -3.82 -37.99
N ASN A 86 -3.94 -4.30 -36.88
CA ASN A 86 -4.96 -5.34 -36.82
C ASN A 86 -6.29 -4.73 -36.35
N THR A 87 -7.41 -5.35 -36.74
CA THR A 87 -8.73 -5.02 -36.20
C THR A 87 -9.00 -5.73 -34.88
N MET A 88 -9.73 -5.06 -33.99
CA MET A 88 -10.42 -5.70 -32.86
C MET A 88 -11.73 -6.31 -33.36
N THR A 89 -12.05 -7.53 -32.91
CA THR A 89 -13.36 -8.14 -33.11
C THR A 89 -13.90 -8.59 -31.75
N ALA A 90 -14.88 -7.87 -31.22
CA ALA A 90 -15.50 -8.16 -29.93
C ALA A 90 -16.89 -7.51 -29.83
N ASP A 91 -17.86 -8.23 -29.27
CA ASP A 91 -19.20 -7.69 -29.01
C ASP A 91 -19.23 -6.72 -27.82
N ASN A 92 -18.27 -6.83 -26.90
CA ASN A 92 -18.13 -6.04 -25.69
C ASN A 92 -16.63 -5.75 -25.43
N TRP A 93 -16.27 -4.50 -25.10
CA TRP A 93 -14.87 -4.09 -24.91
C TRP A 93 -14.69 -2.89 -23.97
N LEU A 94 -13.45 -2.68 -23.53
CA LEU A 94 -12.99 -1.60 -22.68
C LEU A 94 -11.66 -1.06 -23.24
N LEU A 95 -11.60 0.26 -23.46
CA LEU A 95 -10.36 0.99 -23.75
C LEU A 95 -9.98 1.82 -22.53
N ASP A 96 -8.70 1.83 -22.19
CA ASP A 96 -8.13 2.60 -21.11
C ASP A 96 -6.91 3.36 -21.63
N VAL A 97 -7.03 4.69 -21.75
CA VAL A 97 -6.10 5.55 -22.48
C VAL A 97 -5.57 6.65 -21.57
N LYS A 98 -4.25 6.66 -21.34
CA LYS A 98 -3.55 7.69 -20.54
C LYS A 98 -2.88 8.68 -21.47
N LEU A 99 -3.20 9.96 -21.32
CA LEU A 99 -2.81 11.00 -22.26
C LEU A 99 -2.53 12.34 -21.56
N ARG A 100 -1.80 13.21 -22.23
CA ARG A 100 -1.39 14.53 -21.74
C ARG A 100 -1.56 15.53 -22.88
N VAL A 101 -2.37 16.56 -22.62
CA VAL A 101 -2.55 17.70 -23.53
C VAL A 101 -1.93 18.93 -22.87
N THR A 102 -0.87 19.47 -23.46
CA THR A 102 -0.12 20.63 -22.91
C THR A 102 0.03 21.73 -23.93
N GLY A 103 -0.17 22.98 -23.50
CA GLY A 103 -0.32 24.10 -24.42
C GLY A 103 -0.04 25.46 -23.80
N ARG A 104 0.43 26.40 -24.65
CA ARG A 104 0.81 27.76 -24.21
C ARG A 104 -0.39 28.70 -24.18
N GLY A 105 -0.86 29.03 -22.98
CA GLY A 105 -1.94 30.00 -22.75
C GLY A 105 -3.24 29.37 -22.28
N ARG A 106 -4.32 30.15 -22.16
CA ARG A 106 -5.62 29.68 -21.66
C ARG A 106 -6.52 29.04 -22.72
N VAL A 107 -6.30 29.38 -23.99
CA VAL A 107 -7.07 28.87 -25.13
C VAL A 107 -6.33 27.67 -25.73
N GLY A 108 -7.06 26.59 -26.05
CA GLY A 108 -6.51 25.35 -26.61
C GLY A 108 -6.35 25.36 -28.13
N ALA A 109 -5.90 24.24 -28.68
CA ALA A 109 -5.94 23.93 -30.10
C ALA A 109 -7.18 23.09 -30.46
N ASP A 110 -7.44 22.88 -31.76
CA ASP A 110 -8.56 22.09 -32.29
C ASP A 110 -8.79 20.79 -31.49
N GLY A 111 -7.74 20.02 -31.23
CA GLY A 111 -7.73 18.97 -30.20
C GLY A 111 -7.37 17.58 -30.73
N MET A 112 -7.90 16.54 -30.07
CA MET A 112 -7.65 15.14 -30.46
C MET A 112 -8.90 14.25 -30.38
N ALA A 113 -8.87 13.10 -31.06
CA ALA A 113 -9.95 12.13 -31.08
C ALA A 113 -9.45 10.69 -30.94
N ILE A 114 -10.19 9.87 -30.18
CA ILE A 114 -9.98 8.43 -30.00
C ILE A 114 -11.07 7.68 -30.78
N TRP A 115 -10.68 6.66 -31.54
CA TRP A 115 -11.52 6.04 -32.57
C TRP A 115 -11.68 4.54 -32.40
N PHE A 116 -12.88 4.05 -32.69
CA PHE A 116 -13.15 2.65 -33.05
C PHE A 116 -14.00 2.60 -34.32
N THR A 117 -13.41 2.24 -35.45
CA THR A 117 -14.00 2.42 -36.79
C THR A 117 -13.75 1.24 -37.73
N GLU A 118 -14.69 0.93 -38.63
CA GLU A 118 -14.60 -0.23 -39.55
C GLU A 118 -13.36 -0.17 -40.47
N LYS A 119 -12.88 1.04 -40.78
CA LYS A 119 -11.62 1.31 -41.48
C LYS A 119 -10.76 2.24 -40.64
N ALA A 120 -9.44 2.03 -40.66
CA ALA A 120 -8.50 3.00 -40.13
C ALA A 120 -8.66 4.35 -40.85
N GLY A 121 -8.63 5.45 -40.11
CA GLY A 121 -8.67 6.79 -40.67
C GLY A 121 -7.42 7.11 -41.50
N VAL A 122 -7.61 7.89 -42.56
CA VAL A 122 -6.54 8.55 -43.28
C VAL A 122 -6.47 10.00 -42.78
N GLU A 123 -5.34 10.68 -42.97
CA GLU A 123 -5.20 12.08 -42.60
C GLU A 123 -6.29 12.94 -43.29
N GLY A 124 -7.11 13.61 -42.49
CA GLY A 124 -8.28 14.35 -42.99
C GLY A 124 -8.60 15.59 -42.15
N PRO A 125 -9.78 16.22 -42.37
CA PRO A 125 -10.12 17.48 -41.71
C PRO A 125 -10.59 17.31 -40.26
N VAL A 126 -11.13 16.14 -39.89
CA VAL A 126 -11.75 15.91 -38.58
C VAL A 126 -10.70 15.43 -37.57
N PHE A 127 -10.11 16.37 -36.82
CA PHE A 127 -9.11 16.07 -35.77
C PHE A 127 -7.92 15.23 -36.29
N GLY A 128 -7.54 15.40 -37.55
CA GLY A 128 -6.50 14.60 -38.22
C GLY A 128 -6.98 13.27 -38.84
N SER A 129 -8.29 13.02 -38.87
CA SER A 129 -8.94 11.83 -39.44
C SER A 129 -9.94 12.18 -40.55
N ASN A 130 -10.48 11.15 -41.20
CA ASN A 130 -11.47 11.25 -42.29
C ASN A 130 -12.79 11.88 -41.83
N ASP A 131 -13.40 12.67 -42.73
CA ASP A 131 -14.71 13.28 -42.52
C ASP A 131 -15.87 12.27 -42.48
N LEU A 132 -15.76 11.18 -43.24
CA LEU A 132 -16.71 10.08 -43.23
C LEU A 132 -16.08 8.87 -42.53
N TRP A 133 -16.66 8.48 -41.40
CA TRP A 133 -16.29 7.27 -40.66
C TRP A 133 -17.52 6.43 -40.29
N LYS A 134 -17.32 5.12 -40.14
CA LYS A 134 -18.35 4.19 -39.65
C LYS A 134 -17.87 3.56 -38.36
N GLY A 135 -18.54 3.88 -37.26
CA GLY A 135 -18.11 3.57 -35.89
C GLY A 135 -18.21 4.79 -34.97
N VAL A 136 -17.40 4.83 -33.92
CA VAL A 136 -17.41 5.89 -32.90
C VAL A 136 -16.11 6.70 -32.87
N GLY A 137 -16.26 8.00 -32.69
CA GLY A 137 -15.19 8.92 -32.29
C GLY A 137 -15.52 9.52 -30.92
N VAL A 138 -14.52 9.56 -30.04
CA VAL A 138 -14.51 10.28 -28.77
C VAL A 138 -13.55 11.46 -28.92
N PHE A 139 -14.11 12.65 -29.01
CA PHE A 139 -13.42 13.90 -29.28
C PHE A 139 -13.09 14.61 -27.98
N LEU A 140 -11.85 15.06 -27.84
CA LEU A 140 -11.35 15.93 -26.79
C LEU A 140 -11.06 17.27 -27.45
N ASP A 141 -12.04 18.16 -27.44
CA ASP A 141 -11.96 19.46 -28.07
C ASP A 141 -11.63 20.53 -27.01
N SER A 142 -10.60 21.33 -27.29
CA SER A 142 -10.10 22.37 -26.39
C SER A 142 -10.19 23.79 -26.97
N PHE A 143 -10.78 23.96 -28.15
CA PHE A 143 -10.92 25.23 -28.84
C PHE A 143 -12.39 25.54 -29.16
N ASP A 144 -12.86 26.66 -28.64
CA ASP A 144 -14.24 27.14 -28.78
C ASP A 144 -14.43 27.82 -30.15
N ASN A 145 -14.86 27.05 -31.18
CA ASN A 145 -15.15 27.59 -32.51
C ASN A 145 -16.53 28.28 -32.56
N ASP A 146 -17.51 27.80 -31.78
CA ASP A 146 -18.88 28.35 -31.76
C ASP A 146 -19.05 29.61 -30.89
N ALA A 147 -18.03 29.96 -30.11
CA ALA A 147 -17.94 31.08 -29.16
C ALA A 147 -18.95 31.01 -28.00
N LEU A 148 -19.48 29.83 -27.68
CA LEU A 148 -20.48 29.60 -26.62
C LEU A 148 -19.85 29.25 -25.25
N GLN A 149 -18.52 29.21 -25.13
CA GLN A 149 -17.78 28.92 -23.88
C GLN A 149 -18.11 27.53 -23.29
N ASN A 150 -18.31 26.54 -24.16
CA ASN A 150 -18.65 25.16 -23.81
C ASN A 150 -17.42 24.21 -23.82
N ASN A 151 -16.25 24.62 -24.32
CA ASN A 151 -14.98 23.88 -24.29
C ASN A 151 -14.16 24.21 -23.01
N PRO A 152 -13.24 23.32 -22.52
CA PRO A 152 -12.92 22.01 -23.07
C PRO A 152 -14.03 20.98 -22.87
N ILE A 153 -14.39 20.30 -23.96
CA ILE A 153 -15.49 19.35 -24.03
C ILE A 153 -14.97 17.98 -24.46
N ILE A 154 -15.49 16.94 -23.81
CA ILE A 154 -15.33 15.55 -24.25
C ILE A 154 -16.65 15.15 -24.88
N ALA A 155 -16.66 14.95 -26.20
CA ALA A 155 -17.85 14.68 -26.99
C ALA A 155 -17.77 13.30 -27.65
N VAL A 156 -18.92 12.64 -27.81
CA VAL A 156 -19.03 11.31 -28.41
C VAL A 156 -19.97 11.38 -29.60
N MET A 157 -19.47 10.96 -30.76
CA MET A 157 -20.26 10.92 -32.00
C MET A 157 -20.14 9.54 -32.64
N VAL A 158 -21.29 9.00 -33.03
CA VAL A 158 -21.39 7.72 -33.75
C VAL A 158 -21.92 8.00 -35.14
N ASN A 159 -21.19 7.54 -36.13
CA ASN A 159 -21.44 7.79 -37.55
C ASN A 159 -21.54 6.44 -38.28
N ASP A 160 -22.40 6.36 -39.27
CA ASP A 160 -22.62 5.19 -40.13
C ASP A 160 -21.84 5.27 -41.45
N GLY A 161 -21.11 6.37 -41.66
CA GLY A 161 -20.36 6.70 -42.87
C GLY A 161 -21.09 7.65 -43.81
N THR A 162 -22.27 8.15 -43.43
CA THR A 162 -23.09 9.04 -44.29
C THR A 162 -23.05 10.52 -43.89
N LYS A 163 -22.65 10.85 -42.65
CA LYS A 163 -22.68 12.23 -42.13
C LYS A 163 -21.28 12.85 -42.20
N THR A 164 -21.18 14.06 -42.76
CA THR A 164 -19.99 14.93 -42.72
C THR A 164 -19.94 15.70 -41.40
N TYR A 165 -18.76 15.93 -40.83
CA TYR A 165 -18.59 16.65 -39.57
C TYR A 165 -18.92 18.14 -39.70
N ASP A 166 -19.70 18.70 -38.76
CA ASP A 166 -19.96 20.14 -38.73
C ASP A 166 -18.80 20.91 -38.08
N HIS A 167 -17.85 21.33 -38.93
CA HIS A 167 -16.71 22.15 -38.56
C HIS A 167 -17.04 23.59 -38.11
N GLN A 168 -18.29 24.07 -38.28
CA GLN A 168 -18.66 25.43 -37.89
C GLN A 168 -19.25 25.52 -36.48
N HIS A 169 -19.76 24.40 -35.96
CA HIS A 169 -20.44 24.33 -34.67
C HIS A 169 -19.96 23.13 -33.82
N ASP A 170 -18.69 22.75 -33.96
CA ASP A 170 -18.00 21.65 -33.26
C ASP A 170 -18.80 20.33 -33.19
N GLY A 171 -19.44 19.99 -34.32
CA GLY A 171 -20.27 18.80 -34.45
C GLY A 171 -21.46 18.76 -33.48
N SER A 172 -21.88 19.88 -32.87
CA SER A 172 -22.90 19.95 -31.82
C SER A 172 -24.22 19.26 -32.17
N GLY A 173 -24.68 19.35 -33.42
CA GLY A 173 -25.85 18.62 -33.95
C GLY A 173 -25.66 17.10 -34.16
N GLN A 174 -24.47 16.58 -33.85
CA GLN A 174 -24.01 15.20 -34.10
C GLN A 174 -23.52 14.51 -32.81
N ILE A 175 -23.31 15.27 -31.74
CA ILE A 175 -22.99 14.77 -30.40
C ILE A 175 -24.16 13.91 -29.87
N GLN A 176 -23.87 12.66 -29.52
CA GLN A 176 -24.82 11.75 -28.88
C GLN A 176 -24.69 11.74 -27.35
N GLY A 177 -23.53 12.15 -26.83
CA GLY A 177 -23.28 12.37 -25.41
C GLY A 177 -21.99 13.15 -25.22
N SER A 178 -21.94 14.01 -24.20
CA SER A 178 -20.74 14.79 -23.88
C SER A 178 -20.62 15.07 -22.39
N CYS A 179 -19.45 15.54 -21.97
CA CYS A 179 -19.26 16.21 -20.70
C CYS A 179 -18.26 17.38 -20.84
N ILE A 180 -18.54 18.48 -20.15
CA ILE A 180 -17.61 19.61 -20.04
C ILE A 180 -16.63 19.29 -18.90
N ARG A 181 -15.37 19.12 -19.25
CA ARG A 181 -14.28 18.78 -18.32
C ARG A 181 -12.98 19.37 -18.86
N ASP A 182 -12.41 20.30 -18.11
CA ASP A 182 -11.05 20.75 -18.39
C ASP A 182 -10.08 19.57 -18.25
N PHE A 183 -9.31 19.34 -19.31
CA PHE A 183 -8.39 18.22 -19.48
C PHE A 183 -6.96 18.67 -19.88
N ARG A 184 -6.74 19.98 -20.03
CA ARG A 184 -5.50 20.57 -20.56
C ARG A 184 -4.61 21.10 -19.44
N ASN A 185 -3.29 21.06 -19.62
CA ASN A 185 -2.30 21.58 -18.66
C ASN A 185 -2.47 21.03 -17.21
N LYS A 186 -2.89 19.77 -17.08
CA LYS A 186 -3.06 19.10 -15.78
C LYS A 186 -1.72 18.70 -15.16
N PRO A 187 -1.60 18.69 -13.82
CA PRO A 187 -0.35 18.31 -13.15
C PRO A 187 0.02 16.84 -13.39
N PHE A 188 -0.97 15.96 -13.58
CA PHE A 188 -0.76 14.56 -13.95
C PHE A 188 -1.46 14.25 -15.28
N PRO A 189 -0.96 13.25 -16.07
CA PRO A 189 -1.65 12.80 -17.27
C PRO A 189 -3.08 12.37 -16.96
N ILE A 190 -4.03 12.79 -17.78
CA ILE A 190 -5.43 12.39 -17.62
C ILE A 190 -5.61 10.95 -18.12
N ARG A 191 -6.71 10.31 -17.72
CA ARG A 191 -7.00 8.93 -18.10
C ARG A 191 -8.46 8.79 -18.51
N LEU A 192 -8.69 8.34 -19.74
CA LEU A 192 -10.01 8.04 -20.27
C LEU A 192 -10.27 6.54 -20.24
N LYS A 193 -11.43 6.15 -19.72
CA LYS A 193 -11.93 4.79 -19.73
C LYS A 193 -13.22 4.75 -20.52
N ILE A 194 -13.18 4.11 -21.69
CA ILE A 194 -14.29 4.02 -22.65
C ILE A 194 -14.75 2.57 -22.66
N GLU A 195 -15.95 2.32 -22.14
CA GLU A 195 -16.53 0.99 -21.99
C GLU A 195 -17.73 0.82 -22.90
N TYR A 196 -17.71 -0.17 -23.78
CA TYR A 196 -18.83 -0.56 -24.63
C TYR A 196 -19.28 -1.96 -24.22
N VAL A 197 -20.41 -2.04 -23.50
CA VAL A 197 -20.97 -3.28 -22.98
C VAL A 197 -22.48 -3.29 -23.20
N ASN A 198 -23.00 -4.36 -23.79
CA ASN A 198 -24.44 -4.58 -24.06
C ASN A 198 -25.09 -3.40 -24.80
N GLN A 199 -24.43 -2.87 -25.84
CA GLN A 199 -24.83 -1.67 -26.61
C GLN A 199 -24.89 -0.36 -25.80
N GLY A 200 -24.43 -0.35 -24.56
CA GLY A 200 -24.21 0.85 -23.75
C GLY A 200 -22.75 1.30 -23.85
N LEU A 201 -22.52 2.50 -24.36
CA LEU A 201 -21.22 3.16 -24.40
C LEU A 201 -21.10 4.12 -23.22
N THR A 202 -20.18 3.89 -22.30
CA THR A 202 -19.96 4.70 -21.10
C THR A 202 -18.53 5.25 -21.08
N ILE A 203 -18.37 6.52 -20.73
CA ILE A 203 -17.06 7.17 -20.60
C ILE A 203 -16.85 7.66 -19.16
N TYR A 204 -15.67 7.35 -18.63
CA TYR A 204 -15.15 7.88 -17.38
C TYR A 204 -13.83 8.63 -17.63
N LEU A 205 -13.61 9.69 -16.87
CA LEU A 205 -12.42 10.54 -16.92
C LEU A 205 -11.77 10.63 -15.53
N ASN A 206 -10.48 10.31 -15.44
CA ASN A 206 -9.62 10.85 -14.40
C ASN A 206 -9.10 12.21 -14.88
N ASN A 207 -9.39 13.28 -14.13
CA ASN A 207 -9.13 14.66 -14.52
C ASN A 207 -7.68 15.13 -14.32
N GLY A 208 -6.77 14.23 -13.89
CA GLY A 208 -5.33 14.51 -13.78
C GLY A 208 -4.95 15.48 -12.66
N ILE A 209 -5.84 15.73 -11.68
CA ILE A 209 -5.57 16.59 -10.52
C ILE A 209 -4.80 15.84 -9.42
N THR A 210 -5.01 14.53 -9.27
CA THR A 210 -4.36 13.67 -8.26
C THR A 210 -3.47 12.61 -8.92
N GLN A 211 -2.58 12.00 -8.14
CA GLN A 211 -1.75 10.86 -8.59
C GLN A 211 -2.50 9.50 -8.53
N ASP A 212 -3.75 9.47 -8.04
CA ASP A 212 -4.51 8.23 -8.00
C ASP A 212 -5.04 7.89 -9.39
N ASP A 213 -4.32 7.00 -10.08
CA ASP A 213 -4.67 6.44 -11.39
C ASP A 213 -6.04 5.74 -11.45
N ASN A 214 -6.73 5.52 -10.31
CA ASN A 214 -8.06 4.93 -10.21
C ASN A 214 -9.20 5.92 -9.90
N ALA A 215 -8.90 7.20 -9.71
CA ALA A 215 -9.90 8.24 -9.40
C ALA A 215 -10.71 8.68 -10.65
N PHE A 216 -11.57 7.78 -11.14
CA PHE A 216 -12.42 8.02 -12.30
C PHE A 216 -13.73 8.73 -11.94
N GLU A 217 -13.98 9.91 -12.53
CA GLU A 217 -15.29 10.56 -12.55
C GLU A 217 -16.12 10.07 -13.75
N TYR A 218 -17.45 9.99 -13.59
CA TYR A 218 -18.37 9.72 -14.70
C TYR A 218 -18.45 10.93 -15.63
N CYS A 219 -18.29 10.70 -16.95
CA CYS A 219 -18.44 11.73 -17.98
C CYS A 219 -19.82 11.63 -18.65
N THR A 220 -20.09 10.55 -19.39
CA THR A 220 -21.33 10.38 -20.14
C THR A 220 -21.63 8.91 -20.43
N ARG A 221 -22.88 8.59 -20.77
CA ARG A 221 -23.34 7.27 -21.20
C ARG A 221 -24.39 7.41 -22.29
N ILE A 222 -24.29 6.56 -23.30
CA ILE A 222 -25.22 6.47 -24.42
C ILE A 222 -25.65 5.00 -24.54
N ASP A 223 -26.94 4.73 -24.39
CA ASP A 223 -27.51 3.38 -24.53
C ASP A 223 -28.11 3.17 -25.93
N GLY A 224 -28.07 1.93 -26.43
CA GLY A 224 -28.58 1.57 -27.76
C GLY A 224 -27.63 1.91 -28.92
N VAL A 225 -26.35 2.14 -28.65
CA VAL A 225 -25.33 2.42 -29.66
C VAL A 225 -25.04 1.15 -30.46
N GLN A 226 -25.11 1.23 -31.79
CA GLN A 226 -24.77 0.13 -32.69
C GLN A 226 -23.40 0.37 -33.35
N LEU A 227 -22.37 -0.31 -32.84
CA LEU A 227 -21.01 -0.27 -33.40
C LEU A 227 -20.74 -1.48 -34.32
N PRO A 228 -19.84 -1.36 -35.32
CA PRO A 228 -19.43 -2.50 -36.13
C PRO A 228 -18.73 -3.55 -35.24
N LYS A 229 -19.02 -4.85 -35.47
CA LYS A 229 -18.41 -5.96 -34.69
C LYS A 229 -16.89 -6.06 -34.83
N THR A 230 -16.35 -5.54 -35.93
CA THR A 230 -14.92 -5.53 -36.24
C THR A 230 -14.51 -4.10 -36.61
N GLY A 231 -13.44 -3.60 -36.01
CA GLY A 231 -12.95 -2.24 -36.26
C GLY A 231 -11.48 -2.03 -35.86
N TYR A 232 -10.86 -1.02 -36.44
CA TYR A 232 -9.55 -0.52 -36.08
C TYR A 232 -9.65 0.42 -34.87
N LEU A 233 -8.61 0.43 -34.05
CA LEU A 233 -8.44 1.38 -32.96
C LEU A 233 -7.46 2.46 -33.38
N GLY A 234 -7.71 3.70 -33.00
CA GLY A 234 -6.85 4.81 -33.39
C GLY A 234 -6.93 6.03 -32.49
N VAL A 235 -5.93 6.88 -32.60
CA VAL A 235 -5.89 8.22 -32.02
C VAL A 235 -5.39 9.18 -33.08
N THR A 236 -6.08 10.31 -33.26
CA THR A 236 -5.68 11.37 -34.19
C THR A 236 -5.71 12.72 -33.47
N ALA A 237 -4.89 13.67 -33.90
CA ALA A 237 -4.92 15.04 -33.39
C ALA A 237 -4.65 16.05 -34.51
N ALA A 238 -5.14 17.27 -34.32
CA ALA A 238 -4.90 18.41 -35.21
C ALA A 238 -4.60 19.69 -34.40
N THR A 239 -3.82 20.57 -35.01
CA THR A 239 -3.58 21.93 -34.50
C THR A 239 -3.90 22.96 -35.57
N GLY A 240 -4.79 23.90 -35.28
CA GLY A 240 -5.14 24.99 -36.17
C GLY A 240 -4.23 26.21 -36.02
N GLY A 241 -4.82 27.38 -35.77
CA GLY A 241 -4.11 28.63 -35.50
C GLY A 241 -3.48 28.70 -34.10
N LEU A 242 -3.92 27.83 -33.19
CA LEU A 242 -3.32 27.55 -31.89
C LEU A 242 -2.75 26.13 -31.90
N ALA A 243 -1.81 25.85 -30.99
CA ALA A 243 -1.08 24.60 -30.99
C ALA A 243 -0.78 24.11 -29.58
N ASP A 244 -1.05 22.82 -29.38
CA ASP A 244 -0.84 22.05 -28.16
C ASP A 244 -0.09 20.77 -28.52
N ASP A 245 0.73 20.26 -27.60
CA ASP A 245 1.28 18.91 -27.67
C ASP A 245 0.22 17.91 -27.20
N HIS A 246 -0.07 16.90 -28.03
CA HIS A 246 -1.01 15.82 -27.74
C HIS A 246 -0.25 14.50 -27.58
N ASP A 247 0.05 14.13 -26.34
CA ASP A 247 0.86 12.96 -26.01
C ASP A 247 -0.01 11.79 -25.49
N VAL A 248 0.17 10.60 -26.05
CA VAL A 248 -0.46 9.34 -25.57
C VAL A 248 0.62 8.47 -24.94
N LEU A 249 0.48 8.19 -23.65
CA LEU A 249 1.48 7.46 -22.84
C LEU A 249 1.12 5.97 -22.71
N GLU A 250 -0.17 5.66 -22.70
CA GLU A 250 -0.71 4.31 -22.55
C GLU A 250 -2.03 4.20 -23.31
N PHE A 251 -2.21 3.11 -24.06
CA PHE A 251 -3.46 2.74 -24.72
C PHE A 251 -3.66 1.24 -24.50
N MET A 252 -4.63 0.86 -23.70
CA MET A 252 -4.83 -0.53 -23.26
C MET A 252 -6.23 -1.02 -23.63
N THR A 253 -6.28 -2.17 -24.29
CA THR A 253 -7.52 -2.76 -24.82
C THR A 253 -7.85 -4.06 -24.10
N THR A 254 -9.08 -4.17 -23.58
CA THR A 254 -9.61 -5.39 -22.97
C THR A 254 -10.93 -5.77 -23.63
N THR A 255 -11.05 -7.01 -24.08
CA THR A 255 -12.29 -7.57 -24.62
C THR A 255 -13.05 -8.34 -23.54
N TYR A 256 -14.37 -8.39 -23.68
CA TYR A 256 -15.26 -9.14 -22.79
C TYR A 256 -15.96 -10.25 -23.58
N SER A 257 -16.01 -11.47 -23.03
CA SER A 257 -16.58 -12.65 -23.72
C SER A 257 -17.40 -13.54 -22.78
N ASP A 258 -18.47 -14.13 -23.30
CA ASP A 258 -19.35 -15.02 -22.53
C ASP A 258 -18.74 -16.41 -22.34
N LYS A 259 -18.78 -16.93 -21.11
CA LYS A 259 -18.27 -18.27 -20.76
C LYS A 259 -18.82 -19.40 -21.63
N GLN A 260 -20.08 -19.29 -22.09
CA GLN A 260 -20.72 -20.32 -22.90
C GLN A 260 -20.17 -20.40 -24.34
N ALA A 261 -19.69 -19.30 -24.92
CA ALA A 261 -19.15 -19.27 -26.29
C ALA A 261 -17.75 -19.91 -26.40
N LEU A 262 -16.98 -19.90 -25.31
CA LEU A 262 -15.64 -20.51 -25.24
C LEU A 262 -15.68 -22.05 -25.26
N ALA A 263 -16.79 -22.66 -24.84
CA ALA A 263 -16.92 -24.13 -24.74
C ALA A 263 -17.08 -24.84 -26.10
N GLN A 264 -17.39 -24.12 -27.18
CA GLN A 264 -17.66 -24.73 -28.50
C GLN A 264 -16.47 -24.71 -29.48
N ASN A 265 -15.37 -24.00 -29.17
CA ASN A 265 -14.22 -23.85 -30.07
C ASN A 265 -12.96 -24.64 -29.62
N GLN A 266 -13.13 -25.67 -28.79
CA GLN A 266 -12.03 -26.39 -28.13
C GLN A 266 -11.47 -27.60 -28.92
N ALA A 267 -11.63 -27.62 -30.24
CA ALA A 267 -11.20 -28.73 -31.12
C ALA A 267 -10.13 -28.33 -32.17
N ALA A 268 -9.57 -27.12 -32.10
CA ALA A 268 -8.61 -26.61 -33.09
C ALA A 268 -7.36 -25.92 -32.49
N THR A 269 -7.23 -25.87 -31.16
CA THR A 269 -6.29 -24.96 -30.48
C THR A 269 -4.96 -25.56 -30.04
N ASP A 270 -4.81 -26.88 -29.94
CA ASP A 270 -3.58 -27.49 -29.38
C ASP A 270 -2.35 -27.30 -30.27
N GLU A 271 -2.51 -27.33 -31.59
CA GLU A 271 -1.41 -27.09 -32.55
C GLU A 271 -0.99 -25.60 -32.54
N GLN A 272 -1.95 -24.68 -32.45
CA GLN A 272 -1.69 -23.24 -32.34
C GLN A 272 -1.04 -22.87 -31.00
N ALA A 273 -1.53 -23.43 -29.88
CA ALA A 273 -0.95 -23.21 -28.56
C ALA A 273 0.51 -23.69 -28.48
N LYS A 274 0.82 -24.83 -29.12
CA LYS A 274 2.19 -25.35 -29.20
C LYS A 274 3.08 -24.44 -30.06
N LYS A 275 2.60 -23.99 -31.22
CA LYS A 275 3.33 -23.04 -32.08
C LYS A 275 3.59 -21.69 -31.40
N TYR A 276 2.63 -21.15 -30.66
CA TYR A 276 2.82 -19.90 -29.91
C TYR A 276 3.82 -20.05 -28.76
N LYS A 277 3.89 -21.23 -28.12
CA LYS A 277 4.92 -21.53 -27.12
C LYS A 277 6.32 -21.58 -27.75
N GLU A 278 6.46 -22.24 -28.90
CA GLU A 278 7.72 -22.30 -29.66
C GLU A 278 8.16 -20.91 -30.18
N GLU A 279 7.23 -20.08 -30.66
CA GLU A 279 7.50 -18.68 -31.03
C GLU A 279 7.94 -17.82 -29.83
N TYR A 280 7.33 -18.02 -28.65
CA TYR A 280 7.68 -17.31 -27.42
C TYR A 280 9.07 -17.69 -26.90
N GLU A 281 9.39 -18.98 -26.81
CA GLU A 281 10.71 -19.47 -26.38
C GLU A 281 11.83 -18.99 -27.32
N LYS A 282 11.55 -18.94 -28.63
CA LYS A 282 12.49 -18.39 -29.62
C LYS A 282 12.69 -16.87 -29.46
N TYR A 283 11.62 -16.12 -29.21
CA TYR A 283 11.71 -14.67 -28.96
C TYR A 283 12.50 -14.36 -27.69
N GLU A 284 12.33 -15.14 -26.62
CA GLU A 284 13.09 -14.99 -25.37
C GLU A 284 14.60 -15.25 -25.57
N GLN A 285 14.96 -16.23 -26.41
CA GLN A 285 16.35 -16.51 -26.79
C GLN A 285 16.96 -15.39 -27.65
N GLU A 286 16.22 -14.86 -28.63
CA GLU A 286 16.67 -13.71 -29.43
C GLU A 286 16.85 -12.45 -28.56
N LEU A 287 15.95 -12.20 -27.60
CA LEU A 287 16.06 -11.08 -26.66
C LEU A 287 17.31 -11.20 -25.77
N LYS A 288 17.56 -12.37 -25.17
CA LYS A 288 18.77 -12.62 -24.36
C LYS A 288 20.04 -12.44 -25.19
N LYS A 289 20.06 -12.96 -26.41
CA LYS A 289 21.20 -12.78 -27.33
C LYS A 289 21.45 -11.30 -27.66
N GLN A 290 20.40 -10.53 -27.95
CA GLN A 290 20.53 -9.07 -28.19
C GLN A 290 21.03 -8.33 -26.95
N GLN A 291 20.64 -8.73 -25.74
CA GLN A 291 21.16 -8.16 -24.50
C GLN A 291 22.64 -8.49 -24.27
N GLU A 292 23.10 -9.69 -24.61
CA GLU A 292 24.51 -10.09 -24.54
C GLU A 292 25.36 -9.38 -25.60
N ASP A 293 24.91 -9.30 -26.84
CA ASP A 293 25.63 -8.64 -27.92
C ASP A 293 25.70 -7.13 -27.67
N TYR A 294 24.63 -6.50 -27.15
CA TYR A 294 24.66 -5.10 -26.70
C TYR A 294 25.68 -4.85 -25.58
N LYS A 295 25.80 -5.75 -24.60
CA LYS A 295 26.82 -5.69 -23.53
C LYS A 295 28.24 -5.84 -24.06
N LYS A 296 28.47 -6.66 -25.10
CA LYS A 296 29.79 -6.80 -25.76
C LYS A 296 30.19 -5.55 -26.54
N GLU A 297 29.23 -4.87 -27.15
CA GLU A 297 29.46 -3.65 -27.93
C GLU A 297 29.65 -2.39 -27.06
N HIS A 298 29.14 -2.38 -25.81
CA HIS A 298 29.12 -1.21 -24.93
C HIS A 298 29.71 -1.51 -23.54
N PRO A 299 30.99 -1.90 -23.42
CA PRO A 299 31.61 -2.29 -22.14
C PRO A 299 31.67 -1.15 -21.10
N ASP A 300 31.63 0.11 -21.54
CA ASP A 300 31.83 1.28 -20.67
C ASP A 300 30.53 1.82 -20.04
N MET A 301 29.35 1.36 -20.49
CA MET A 301 28.04 1.83 -19.99
C MET A 301 27.49 0.92 -18.86
N THR A 302 28.11 1.01 -17.68
CA THR A 302 27.71 0.23 -16.49
C THR A 302 27.07 1.08 -15.38
N THR A 303 25.95 1.73 -15.69
CA THR A 303 24.99 2.21 -14.66
C THR A 303 23.55 2.21 -15.19
N PRO A 304 22.57 1.67 -14.46
CA PRO A 304 21.16 1.91 -14.75
C PRO A 304 20.83 3.39 -14.51
N TYR A 305 20.36 4.07 -15.55
CA TYR A 305 19.89 5.45 -15.48
C TYR A 305 18.64 5.53 -14.59
N ASN A 306 18.62 6.42 -13.59
CA ASN A 306 17.55 6.49 -12.58
C ASN A 306 17.04 7.93 -12.47
N GLU A 307 15.98 8.24 -13.22
CA GLU A 307 15.46 9.61 -13.38
C GLU A 307 14.74 10.19 -12.15
N LYS A 308 14.49 9.40 -11.10
CA LYS A 308 13.64 9.83 -9.97
C LYS A 308 14.29 10.79 -8.97
N ASN A 309 15.54 11.22 -9.18
CA ASN A 309 16.28 12.05 -8.21
C ASN A 309 16.88 13.31 -8.83
N LEU A 310 16.05 14.27 -9.25
CA LEU A 310 16.51 15.63 -9.54
C LEU A 310 15.51 16.71 -9.05
N TYR A 311 15.71 17.13 -7.79
CA TYR A 311 15.11 18.29 -7.11
C TYR A 311 13.58 18.36 -6.97
N GLU A 312 13.03 17.81 -5.88
CA GLU A 312 11.73 18.24 -5.31
C GLU A 312 11.98 19.43 -4.35
N SER A 313 11.26 20.55 -4.51
CA SER A 313 11.47 21.73 -3.65
C SER A 313 10.60 21.70 -2.39
N GLU A 314 10.98 22.50 -1.39
CA GLU A 314 10.26 22.58 -0.10
C GLU A 314 8.80 23.04 -0.28
N TYR A 315 8.54 23.93 -1.27
CA TYR A 315 7.20 24.38 -1.63
C TYR A 315 6.35 23.27 -2.26
N ASP A 316 6.92 22.43 -3.13
CA ASP A 316 6.18 21.33 -3.77
C ASP A 316 5.67 20.32 -2.72
N ARG A 317 6.48 20.10 -1.68
CA ARG A 317 6.17 19.21 -0.56
C ARG A 317 5.07 19.75 0.36
N GLU A 318 5.08 21.05 0.67
CA GLU A 318 3.99 21.68 1.42
C GLU A 318 2.69 21.71 0.60
N PHE A 319 2.77 22.03 -0.69
CA PHE A 319 1.61 22.04 -1.59
C PHE A 319 0.98 20.65 -1.72
N ARG A 320 1.80 19.59 -1.85
CA ARG A 320 1.34 18.19 -1.83
C ARG A 320 0.61 17.84 -0.53
N THR A 321 1.15 18.26 0.62
CA THR A 321 0.53 18.00 1.94
C THR A 321 -0.82 18.71 2.10
N ILE A 322 -0.97 19.92 1.56
CA ILE A 322 -2.25 20.65 1.53
C ILE A 322 -3.27 19.95 0.62
N LEU A 323 -2.84 19.49 -0.56
CA LEU A 323 -3.70 18.75 -1.50
C LEU A 323 -4.15 17.40 -0.94
N GLU A 324 -3.25 16.62 -0.34
CA GLU A 324 -3.57 15.36 0.37
C GLU A 324 -4.65 15.60 1.45
N GLY A 325 -4.56 16.72 2.18
CA GLY A 325 -5.56 17.11 3.18
C GLY A 325 -6.93 17.49 2.60
N GLN A 326 -6.98 18.13 1.43
CA GLN A 326 -8.23 18.44 0.73
C GLN A 326 -8.90 17.19 0.15
N ASP A 327 -8.11 16.26 -0.38
CA ASP A 327 -8.61 15.02 -0.97
C ASP A 327 -9.27 14.10 0.09
N GLN A 328 -8.70 14.06 1.30
CA GLN A 328 -9.29 13.36 2.44
C GLN A 328 -10.65 13.94 2.87
N ILE A 329 -10.84 15.26 2.76
CA ILE A 329 -12.11 15.94 3.03
C ILE A 329 -13.12 15.65 1.91
N ARG A 330 -12.70 15.73 0.64
CA ARG A 330 -13.56 15.44 -0.53
C ARG A 330 -14.04 13.99 -0.53
N SER A 331 -13.15 13.02 -0.29
CA SER A 331 -13.49 11.60 -0.12
C SER A 331 -14.55 11.37 0.96
N SER A 332 -14.42 12.08 2.09
CA SER A 332 -15.39 12.01 3.19
C SER A 332 -16.77 12.54 2.78
N LEU A 333 -16.84 13.63 2.02
CA LEU A 333 -18.09 14.19 1.48
C LEU A 333 -18.77 13.23 0.49
N THR A 334 -18.02 12.65 -0.45
CA THR A 334 -18.57 11.68 -1.42
C THR A 334 -19.09 10.41 -0.73
N SER A 335 -18.48 9.99 0.38
CA SER A 335 -18.97 8.88 1.20
C SER A 335 -20.29 9.20 1.92
N ILE A 336 -20.48 10.45 2.35
CA ILE A 336 -21.74 10.92 2.96
C ILE A 336 -22.84 11.00 1.90
N ASP A 337 -22.56 11.57 0.73
CA ASP A 337 -23.52 11.73 -0.36
C ASP A 337 -24.04 10.37 -0.87
N LYS A 338 -23.13 9.41 -1.05
CA LYS A 338 -23.47 8.02 -1.41
C LYS A 338 -24.36 7.34 -0.37
N LYS A 339 -24.18 7.61 0.93
CA LYS A 339 -25.08 7.14 2.00
C LYS A 339 -26.42 7.89 2.01
N MET A 340 -26.45 9.17 1.66
CA MET A 340 -27.70 9.92 1.54
C MET A 340 -28.58 9.39 0.40
N LEU A 341 -27.99 9.08 -0.75
CA LEU A 341 -28.67 8.41 -1.87
C LEU A 341 -29.17 7.01 -1.49
N GLU A 342 -28.39 6.24 -0.73
CA GLU A 342 -28.80 4.92 -0.25
C GLU A 342 -29.99 4.99 0.74
N LEU A 343 -30.03 6.04 1.58
CA LEU A 343 -31.14 6.33 2.50
C LEU A 343 -32.38 6.84 1.75
N LEU A 344 -32.24 7.75 0.79
CA LEU A 344 -33.32 8.23 -0.07
C LEU A 344 -33.98 7.05 -0.81
N GLY A 345 -33.18 6.17 -1.42
CA GLY A 345 -33.67 4.95 -2.04
C GLY A 345 -34.31 3.96 -1.07
N ARG A 346 -34.02 4.01 0.24
CA ARG A 346 -34.77 3.25 1.27
C ARG A 346 -36.11 3.91 1.60
N VAL A 347 -36.15 5.24 1.68
CA VAL A 347 -37.39 6.00 1.92
C VAL A 347 -38.38 5.82 0.77
N GLU A 348 -37.93 5.87 -0.49
CA GLU A 348 -38.80 5.63 -1.65
C GLU A 348 -39.37 4.19 -1.66
N ARG A 349 -38.54 3.18 -1.34
CA ARG A 349 -39.00 1.79 -1.22
C ARG A 349 -39.99 1.57 -0.06
N LEU A 350 -39.86 2.34 1.03
CA LEU A 350 -40.83 2.36 2.14
C LEU A 350 -42.12 3.09 1.77
N ALA A 351 -42.05 4.19 1.01
CA ALA A 351 -43.22 4.90 0.51
C ALA A 351 -44.06 4.02 -0.43
N ILE A 352 -43.42 3.29 -1.35
CA ILE A 352 -44.06 2.36 -2.29
C ILE A 352 -44.75 1.20 -1.55
N THR A 353 -44.20 0.72 -0.44
CA THR A 353 -44.83 -0.35 0.38
C THR A 353 -45.97 0.14 1.27
N THR A 354 -46.10 1.45 1.51
CA THR A 354 -47.26 2.05 2.21
C THR A 354 -48.33 2.64 1.28
N GLY A 355 -48.10 2.72 -0.03
CA GLY A 355 -48.95 3.42 -0.99
C GLY A 355 -50.18 2.66 -1.51
N THR A 356 -50.34 1.37 -1.20
CA THR A 356 -51.37 0.50 -1.82
C THR A 356 -52.47 0.05 -0.87
N GLN A 357 -53.27 0.99 -0.35
CA GLN A 357 -54.71 0.78 -0.10
C GLN A 357 -55.46 2.07 0.26
N GLN A 358 -56.17 2.63 -0.73
CA GLN A 358 -57.31 3.53 -0.49
C GLN A 358 -58.46 3.15 -1.42
N GLN A 359 -59.51 2.51 -0.86
CA GLN A 359 -60.92 2.92 -0.95
C GLN A 359 -61.86 1.76 -0.57
N ILE A 360 -62.65 1.98 0.48
CA ILE A 360 -64.12 1.87 0.56
C ILE A 360 -64.51 1.86 2.05
N VAL A 361 -65.46 2.73 2.44
CA VAL A 361 -66.02 2.82 3.80
C VAL A 361 -67.47 2.37 3.76
N GLY A 362 -67.91 1.49 4.67
CA GLY A 362 -69.31 1.03 4.71
C GLY A 362 -69.70 0.03 5.81
N GLN A 363 -69.88 0.53 7.04
CA GLN A 363 -70.76 0.02 8.13
C GLN A 363 -70.68 -1.45 8.64
N GLY A 364 -70.49 -1.59 9.98
CA GLY A 364 -71.34 -2.46 10.82
C GLY A 364 -70.70 -3.58 11.66
N GLY A 365 -70.77 -3.48 12.99
CA GLY A 365 -71.01 -4.64 13.87
C GLY A 365 -69.86 -5.28 14.69
N SER A 366 -69.52 -4.70 15.84
CA SER A 366 -69.17 -5.34 17.14
C SER A 366 -68.32 -6.64 17.22
N GLY A 367 -67.13 -6.56 17.85
CA GLY A 367 -66.36 -7.69 18.40
C GLY A 367 -65.07 -7.23 19.14
N VAL A 368 -64.69 -7.87 20.25
CA VAL A 368 -63.68 -7.42 21.25
C VAL A 368 -62.66 -8.55 21.52
N PRO A 369 -61.40 -8.34 21.97
CA PRO A 369 -60.41 -7.28 21.71
C PRO A 369 -59.08 -7.82 21.10
N ALA A 370 -58.36 -7.05 20.27
CA ALA A 370 -57.07 -7.47 19.70
C ALA A 370 -55.92 -6.44 19.85
N ASP A 371 -56.09 -5.45 20.74
CA ASP A 371 -55.36 -4.17 20.61
C ASP A 371 -54.05 -4.03 21.41
N VAL A 372 -53.71 -4.97 22.30
CA VAL A 372 -52.48 -4.81 23.13
C VAL A 372 -51.19 -5.00 22.31
N ALA A 373 -51.20 -5.83 21.26
CA ALA A 373 -50.04 -6.03 20.38
C ALA A 373 -49.87 -4.88 19.35
N ARG A 374 -50.96 -4.47 18.68
CA ARG A 374 -50.90 -3.42 17.65
C ARG A 374 -50.56 -2.04 18.21
N ILE A 375 -51.02 -1.69 19.41
CA ILE A 375 -50.72 -0.39 20.02
C ILE A 375 -49.23 -0.28 20.40
N GLN A 376 -48.53 -1.38 20.73
CA GLN A 376 -47.09 -1.33 21.03
C GLN A 376 -46.23 -1.08 19.78
N ASP A 377 -46.55 -1.72 18.65
CA ASP A 377 -45.79 -1.50 17.41
C ASP A 377 -46.13 -0.18 16.73
N VAL A 378 -47.40 0.27 16.77
CA VAL A 378 -47.78 1.61 16.30
C VAL A 378 -47.11 2.71 17.14
N ASN A 379 -47.07 2.57 18.48
CA ASN A 379 -46.35 3.53 19.32
C ASN A 379 -44.82 3.48 19.10
N ARG A 380 -44.22 2.33 18.76
CA ARG A 380 -42.81 2.27 18.35
C ARG A 380 -42.56 3.03 17.06
N VAL A 381 -43.41 2.88 16.05
CA VAL A 381 -43.28 3.59 14.77
C VAL A 381 -43.53 5.09 14.93
N ILE A 382 -44.53 5.49 15.73
CA ILE A 382 -44.80 6.91 16.04
C ILE A 382 -43.63 7.55 16.81
N ASN A 383 -43.09 6.87 17.83
CA ASN A 383 -41.93 7.36 18.59
C ASN A 383 -40.67 7.43 17.69
N SER A 384 -40.41 6.42 16.87
CA SER A 384 -39.32 6.44 15.88
C SER A 384 -39.46 7.59 14.88
N ASN A 385 -40.67 7.89 14.42
CA ASN A 385 -40.93 9.00 13.49
C ASN A 385 -40.84 10.37 14.18
N THR A 386 -41.21 10.49 15.46
CA THR A 386 -41.06 11.76 16.20
C THR A 386 -39.61 12.04 16.58
N ASP A 387 -38.82 11.02 16.91
CA ASP A 387 -37.37 11.20 17.13
C ASP A 387 -36.66 11.52 15.81
N MET A 388 -36.99 10.84 14.71
CA MET A 388 -36.43 11.18 13.39
C MET A 388 -36.83 12.61 12.94
N ALA A 389 -38.04 13.08 13.25
CA ALA A 389 -38.46 14.45 12.99
C ALA A 389 -37.71 15.49 13.83
N ARG A 390 -37.41 15.19 15.11
CA ARG A 390 -36.56 16.03 15.98
C ARG A 390 -35.13 16.11 15.43
N THR A 391 -34.58 14.99 14.96
CA THR A 391 -33.26 14.94 14.32
C THR A 391 -33.22 15.77 13.03
N ILE A 392 -34.27 15.73 12.21
CA ILE A 392 -34.38 16.59 11.00
C ILE A 392 -34.47 18.07 11.39
N GLN A 393 -35.21 18.42 12.46
CA GLN A 393 -35.23 19.80 12.96
C GLN A 393 -33.88 20.27 13.50
N SER A 394 -33.10 19.43 14.20
CA SER A 394 -31.75 19.81 14.64
C SER A 394 -30.80 20.01 13.45
N TYR A 395 -30.89 19.21 12.39
CA TYR A 395 -30.08 19.43 11.17
C TYR A 395 -30.48 20.69 10.40
N ALA A 396 -31.77 21.02 10.34
CA ALA A 396 -32.23 22.29 9.76
C ALA A 396 -31.70 23.51 10.54
N GLN A 397 -31.63 23.41 11.87
CA GLN A 397 -31.04 24.45 12.72
C GLN A 397 -29.54 24.64 12.44
N VAL A 398 -28.79 23.54 12.31
CA VAL A 398 -27.34 23.57 11.98
C VAL A 398 -27.09 24.18 10.60
N LEU A 399 -27.92 23.86 9.59
CA LEU A 399 -27.84 24.48 8.26
C LEU A 399 -28.12 25.99 8.30
N THR A 400 -29.07 26.42 9.13
CA THR A 400 -29.42 27.85 9.29
C THR A 400 -28.27 28.65 9.93
N ASP A 401 -27.63 28.09 10.97
CA ASP A 401 -26.42 28.65 11.60
C ASP A 401 -25.25 28.74 10.60
N LEU A 402 -25.05 27.70 9.78
CA LEU A 402 -24.01 27.68 8.77
C LEU A 402 -24.23 28.77 7.72
N GLN A 403 -25.48 28.97 7.30
CA GLN A 403 -25.86 30.00 6.32
C GLN A 403 -25.72 31.42 6.89
N GLN A 404 -25.98 31.65 8.18
CA GLN A 404 -25.64 32.90 8.85
C GLN A 404 -24.13 33.15 8.93
N LYS A 405 -23.32 32.13 9.28
CA LYS A 405 -21.85 32.26 9.30
C LYS A 405 -21.28 32.56 7.91
N VAL A 406 -21.79 31.94 6.85
CA VAL A 406 -21.38 32.23 5.44
C VAL A 406 -21.76 33.66 5.04
N ASN A 407 -22.95 34.14 5.38
CA ASN A 407 -23.36 35.51 5.09
C ASN A 407 -22.47 36.55 5.80
N ASN A 408 -22.06 36.29 7.05
CA ASN A 408 -21.13 37.15 7.79
C ASN A 408 -19.71 37.18 7.16
N ILE A 409 -19.24 36.05 6.63
CA ILE A 409 -17.99 35.99 5.86
C ILE A 409 -18.11 36.84 4.59
N GLN A 410 -19.24 36.75 3.87
CA GLN A 410 -19.48 37.54 2.66
C GLN A 410 -19.52 39.06 2.93
N THR A 411 -20.06 39.51 4.06
CA THR A 411 -20.01 40.94 4.47
C THR A 411 -18.60 41.38 4.87
N SER A 412 -17.78 40.50 5.46
CA SER A 412 -16.40 40.83 5.82
C SER A 412 -15.50 41.06 4.58
N ILE A 413 -15.77 40.35 3.49
CA ILE A 413 -15.05 40.47 2.21
C ILE A 413 -15.40 41.77 1.47
N ASN A 414 -16.66 42.24 1.54
CA ASN A 414 -17.11 43.43 0.81
C ASN A 414 -16.65 44.77 1.42
N ASN A 415 -16.15 44.80 2.65
CA ASN A 415 -15.81 46.04 3.38
C ASN A 415 -14.35 46.50 3.22
N GLN A 416 -13.57 45.92 2.29
CA GLN A 416 -12.18 46.34 2.03
C GLN A 416 -11.96 46.81 0.58
N ARG A 417 -12.14 48.10 0.35
CA ARG A 417 -11.52 48.85 -0.75
C ARG A 417 -10.83 50.09 -0.18
N PRO A 418 -9.53 50.28 -0.49
CA PRO A 418 -9.00 51.63 -0.64
C PRO A 418 -8.30 51.87 -1.99
N ILE A 419 -8.20 53.15 -2.30
CA ILE A 419 -7.65 53.76 -3.52
C ILE A 419 -6.14 54.03 -3.34
N GLY A 420 -5.36 53.95 -4.43
CA GLY A 420 -4.14 54.76 -4.57
C GLY A 420 -2.78 54.06 -4.41
N THR A 421 -2.12 53.82 -5.55
CA THR A 421 -0.65 53.82 -5.76
C THR A 421 0.30 53.23 -4.71
N GLY A 422 0.92 52.08 -5.05
CA GLY A 422 2.39 52.02 -5.01
C GLY A 422 3.13 51.19 -3.95
N GLN A 423 2.69 49.98 -3.61
CA GLN A 423 3.58 48.94 -3.06
C GLN A 423 3.03 47.50 -3.24
N GLN A 424 3.87 46.49 -2.96
CA GLN A 424 3.58 45.08 -3.26
C GLN A 424 2.31 44.55 -2.58
N VAL A 425 1.54 43.74 -3.32
CA VAL A 425 0.32 43.08 -2.84
C VAL A 425 0.69 41.89 -1.96
N VAL A 426 0.34 41.97 -0.67
CA VAL A 426 0.34 40.82 0.25
C VAL A 426 -1.05 40.19 0.23
N THR A 427 -1.15 38.91 -0.13
CA THR A 427 -2.39 38.14 -0.02
C THR A 427 -2.65 37.74 1.44
N PRO A 428 -3.89 37.85 1.95
CA PRO A 428 -4.19 37.49 3.33
C PRO A 428 -4.33 35.98 3.50
N ASN A 429 -3.71 35.42 4.53
CA ASN A 429 -3.97 34.05 4.98
C ASN A 429 -5.41 33.93 5.52
N ILE A 430 -6.17 32.98 4.98
CA ILE A 430 -7.47 32.60 5.54
C ILE A 430 -7.21 31.75 6.80
N ASP A 431 -7.78 32.17 7.92
CA ASP A 431 -7.44 31.65 9.24
C ASP A 431 -7.93 30.21 9.49
N GLY A 432 -7.10 29.38 10.10
CA GLY A 432 -7.31 27.93 10.27
C GLY A 432 -8.36 27.57 11.34
N THR A 433 -8.92 28.57 12.01
CA THR A 433 -9.96 28.46 13.05
C THR A 433 -11.28 27.93 12.48
N VAL A 434 -11.73 28.43 11.33
CA VAL A 434 -13.03 28.06 10.70
C VAL A 434 -13.08 26.58 10.30
N VAL A 435 -11.97 26.04 9.78
CA VAL A 435 -11.87 24.63 9.35
C VAL A 435 -11.94 23.66 10.55
N ASN A 436 -11.49 24.09 11.73
CA ASN A 436 -11.52 23.26 12.93
C ASN A 436 -12.90 23.25 13.62
N GLU A 437 -13.67 24.35 13.60
CA GLU A 437 -15.05 24.35 14.10
C GLU A 437 -15.96 23.40 13.31
N ILE A 438 -15.84 23.39 11.97
CA ILE A 438 -16.60 22.48 11.10
C ILE A 438 -16.24 21.02 11.38
N ARG A 439 -14.98 20.75 11.72
CA ARG A 439 -14.46 19.40 12.02
C ARG A 439 -14.98 18.84 13.35
N GLU A 440 -15.30 19.70 14.33
CA GLU A 440 -15.93 19.29 15.61
C GLU A 440 -17.41 18.92 15.44
N LEU A 441 -18.17 19.72 14.69
CA LEU A 441 -19.59 19.42 14.40
C LEU A 441 -19.76 18.03 13.74
N VAL A 442 -18.86 17.66 12.84
CA VAL A 442 -18.84 16.33 12.18
C VAL A 442 -18.48 15.19 13.16
N ARG A 443 -17.70 15.45 14.23
CA ARG A 443 -17.42 14.45 15.27
C ARG A 443 -18.63 14.20 16.17
N MET A 444 -19.38 15.24 16.51
CA MET A 444 -20.59 15.14 17.34
C MET A 444 -21.63 14.20 16.69
N ILE A 445 -21.90 14.41 15.39
CA ILE A 445 -22.81 13.59 14.57
C ILE A 445 -22.40 12.10 14.53
N LYS A 446 -21.09 11.83 14.55
CA LYS A 446 -20.50 10.48 14.50
C LYS A 446 -20.51 9.78 15.87
N SER A 447 -20.70 10.52 16.95
CA SER A 447 -20.81 10.00 18.32
C SER A 447 -22.21 9.41 18.56
N GLU A 448 -23.25 10.18 18.32
CA GLU A 448 -24.64 9.79 18.63
C GLU A 448 -25.14 8.60 17.77
N THR A 449 -24.61 8.44 16.56
CA THR A 449 -24.97 7.33 15.66
C THR A 449 -24.47 5.95 16.12
N ASN A 450 -23.46 5.87 16.99
CA ASN A 450 -22.92 4.58 17.46
C ASN A 450 -23.62 4.05 18.73
N THR A 451 -24.24 4.92 19.53
CA THR A 451 -24.86 4.55 20.82
C THR A 451 -26.17 3.79 20.68
N LEU A 452 -26.77 3.76 19.48
CA LEU A 452 -28.07 3.13 19.19
C LEU A 452 -28.00 1.66 18.72
N LEU A 453 -26.80 1.13 18.45
CA LEU A 453 -26.64 -0.20 17.81
C LEU A 453 -26.42 -1.38 18.77
N HIS A 454 -26.31 -1.16 20.08
CA HIS A 454 -26.11 -2.24 21.06
C HIS A 454 -27.09 -2.19 22.25
N LYS A 455 -28.27 -2.78 22.07
CA LYS A 455 -29.13 -3.29 23.15
C LYS A 455 -30.19 -4.27 22.64
N SER A 456 -29.95 -5.58 22.75
CA SER A 456 -30.95 -6.59 23.15
C SER A 456 -30.36 -8.02 23.12
N SER A 457 -30.31 -8.68 24.26
CA SER A 457 -30.37 -10.14 24.35
C SER A 457 -30.85 -10.56 25.75
N THR A 458 -31.93 -11.34 25.80
CA THR A 458 -32.43 -12.01 27.03
C THR A 458 -33.15 -13.29 26.64
N GLN A 459 -32.92 -14.35 27.44
CA GLN A 459 -33.44 -15.71 27.21
C GLN A 459 -34.87 -15.88 27.77
N VAL A 460 -35.63 -16.83 27.21
CA VAL A 460 -36.87 -17.36 27.81
C VAL A 460 -36.93 -18.88 27.60
N THR A 461 -37.35 -19.62 28.65
CA THR A 461 -37.44 -21.08 28.71
C THR A 461 -38.88 -21.61 28.60
N CYS A 462 -39.05 -22.88 28.22
CA CYS A 462 -40.35 -23.56 28.09
C CYS A 462 -40.85 -24.19 29.41
N PRO A 463 -42.18 -24.39 29.58
CA PRO A 463 -42.76 -25.24 30.63
C PRO A 463 -43.45 -26.53 30.10
N THR A 464 -43.53 -27.55 30.97
CA THR A 464 -44.32 -28.80 30.85
C THR A 464 -45.65 -28.69 31.65
N VAL A 465 -46.62 -29.62 31.66
CA VAL A 465 -46.72 -30.85 32.53
C VAL A 465 -48.13 -31.52 32.42
N THR A 466 -48.24 -32.87 32.49
CA THR A 466 -49.44 -33.78 32.75
C THR A 466 -50.69 -33.73 31.85
N GLY A 467 -51.54 -34.76 31.63
CA GLY A 467 -51.70 -36.18 32.07
C GLY A 467 -53.13 -36.69 31.68
N GLY A 468 -53.61 -37.95 31.75
CA GLY A 468 -53.08 -39.28 32.12
C GLY A 468 -54.18 -40.40 32.09
N ASN A 469 -53.85 -41.64 32.52
CA ASN A 469 -54.70 -42.83 32.85
C ASN A 469 -55.46 -43.71 31.80
N ASN A 470 -54.97 -44.97 31.71
CA ASN A 470 -55.67 -46.27 31.88
C ASN A 470 -56.29 -47.13 30.74
N SER A 471 -55.97 -48.44 30.87
CA SER A 471 -56.69 -49.67 30.44
C SER A 471 -56.70 -50.12 28.96
N SER A 472 -55.65 -50.86 28.61
CA SER A 472 -55.67 -52.22 28.00
C SER A 472 -56.88 -52.70 27.17
N CYS A 473 -56.62 -52.97 25.88
CA CYS A 473 -57.06 -54.21 25.18
C CYS A 473 -56.23 -54.37 23.88
N VAL A 474 -55.52 -55.50 23.72
CA VAL A 474 -54.69 -55.76 22.52
C VAL A 474 -55.55 -56.35 21.41
N GLY A 475 -56.01 -55.50 20.50
CA GLY A 475 -56.68 -55.88 19.25
C GLY A 475 -55.78 -55.68 18.02
N THR A 476 -56.15 -56.31 16.91
CA THR A 476 -55.39 -56.48 15.64
C THR A 476 -54.73 -55.22 15.05
N PHE A 477 -55.15 -54.02 15.47
CA PHE A 477 -54.49 -52.75 15.15
C PHE A 477 -53.05 -52.64 15.69
N THR A 478 -52.69 -53.31 16.79
CA THR A 478 -51.31 -53.29 17.32
C THR A 478 -50.31 -53.99 16.40
N PHE A 479 -50.74 -55.00 15.64
CA PHE A 479 -49.90 -55.70 14.67
C PHE A 479 -49.59 -54.82 13.45
N ILE A 480 -50.60 -54.11 12.95
CA ILE A 480 -50.43 -53.11 11.87
C ILE A 480 -49.61 -51.90 12.38
N GLY A 481 -49.85 -51.47 13.61
CA GLY A 481 -49.07 -50.43 14.28
C GLY A 481 -47.59 -50.80 14.43
N ALA A 482 -47.28 -52.05 14.80
CA ALA A 482 -45.91 -52.54 14.87
C ALA A 482 -45.21 -52.53 13.50
N ILE A 483 -45.89 -52.93 12.43
CA ILE A 483 -45.34 -52.87 11.05
C ILE A 483 -45.10 -51.41 10.62
N ILE A 484 -46.04 -50.49 10.91
CA ILE A 484 -45.86 -49.06 10.62
C ILE A 484 -44.69 -48.48 11.42
N ILE A 485 -44.57 -48.81 12.72
CA ILE A 485 -43.44 -48.38 13.56
C ILE A 485 -42.12 -48.96 13.02
N GLN A 486 -42.10 -50.22 12.58
CA GLN A 486 -40.90 -50.86 12.03
C GLN A 486 -40.48 -50.24 10.68
N ILE A 487 -41.43 -49.85 9.82
CA ILE A 487 -41.17 -49.07 8.60
C ILE A 487 -40.67 -47.66 8.95
N VAL A 488 -41.29 -46.99 9.92
CA VAL A 488 -40.86 -45.65 10.39
C VAL A 488 -39.47 -45.69 11.03
N VAL A 489 -39.11 -46.77 11.72
CA VAL A 489 -37.76 -46.97 12.27
C VAL A 489 -36.74 -47.29 11.18
N LEU A 490 -37.09 -48.10 10.17
CA LEU A 490 -36.21 -48.39 9.03
C LEU A 490 -35.96 -47.14 8.17
N VAL A 491 -37.03 -46.49 7.69
CA VAL A 491 -36.95 -45.24 6.92
C VAL A 491 -36.31 -44.12 7.76
N GLY A 492 -36.61 -44.06 9.06
CA GLY A 492 -35.97 -43.14 9.98
C GLY A 492 -34.48 -43.42 10.21
N SER A 493 -34.03 -44.68 10.12
CA SER A 493 -32.61 -45.03 10.23
C SER A 493 -31.81 -44.63 8.99
N GLU A 494 -32.34 -44.87 7.79
CA GLU A 494 -31.74 -44.46 6.51
C GLU A 494 -31.77 -42.93 6.33
N ALA A 495 -32.87 -42.27 6.71
CA ALA A 495 -32.96 -40.81 6.68
C ALA A 495 -32.00 -40.14 7.67
N ASN A 496 -31.69 -40.78 8.81
CA ASN A 496 -30.79 -40.25 9.83
C ASN A 496 -29.30 -40.59 9.56
N SER A 497 -29.00 -41.62 8.77
CA SER A 497 -27.66 -41.78 8.19
C SER A 497 -27.44 -40.78 7.06
N ALA A 498 -28.40 -40.65 6.14
CA ALA A 498 -28.32 -39.69 5.03
C ALA A 498 -28.25 -38.24 5.53
N SER A 499 -28.99 -37.86 6.58
CA SER A 499 -28.91 -36.51 7.15
C SER A 499 -27.58 -36.21 7.84
N LYS A 500 -26.94 -37.21 8.47
CA LYS A 500 -25.60 -37.07 9.05
C LYS A 500 -24.51 -36.96 7.99
N GLU A 501 -24.60 -37.78 6.96
CA GLU A 501 -23.66 -37.75 5.83
C GLU A 501 -23.80 -36.43 5.06
N GLN A 502 -25.03 -35.96 4.83
CA GLN A 502 -25.32 -34.64 4.28
C GLN A 502 -24.83 -33.50 5.19
N GLN A 503 -25.00 -33.59 6.51
CA GLN A 503 -24.46 -32.61 7.47
C GLN A 503 -22.92 -32.57 7.46
N GLU A 504 -22.23 -33.71 7.37
CA GLU A 504 -20.78 -33.72 7.20
C GLU A 504 -20.34 -33.11 5.86
N ILE A 505 -21.05 -33.43 4.77
CA ILE A 505 -20.77 -32.87 3.43
C ILE A 505 -20.98 -31.36 3.44
N ASP A 506 -22.05 -30.87 4.06
CA ASP A 506 -22.35 -29.44 4.14
C ASP A 506 -21.43 -28.72 5.12
N GLU A 507 -21.00 -29.35 6.23
CA GLU A 507 -19.96 -28.75 7.11
C GLU A 507 -18.59 -28.72 6.41
N LYS A 508 -18.23 -29.74 5.62
CA LYS A 508 -17.03 -29.75 4.75
C LYS A 508 -17.13 -28.66 3.67
N LYS A 509 -18.27 -28.52 2.99
CA LYS A 509 -18.51 -27.45 2.00
C LYS A 509 -18.47 -26.06 2.62
N ILE A 510 -19.08 -25.85 3.79
CA ILE A 510 -19.05 -24.58 4.52
C ILE A 510 -17.62 -24.25 4.94
N LYS A 511 -16.85 -25.23 5.47
CA LYS A 511 -15.41 -25.04 5.73
C LYS A 511 -14.67 -24.68 4.45
N GLN A 512 -14.90 -25.39 3.34
CA GLN A 512 -14.21 -25.16 2.08
C GLN A 512 -14.57 -23.83 1.41
N GLN A 513 -15.83 -23.40 1.44
CA GLN A 513 -16.25 -22.04 1.07
C GLN A 513 -15.58 -21.01 1.96
N LYS A 514 -15.53 -21.23 3.27
CA LYS A 514 -14.88 -20.30 4.21
C LYS A 514 -13.37 -20.23 3.99
N TYR A 515 -12.71 -21.33 3.62
CA TYR A 515 -11.32 -21.34 3.18
C TYR A 515 -11.14 -20.60 1.84
N GLN A 516 -12.05 -20.76 0.88
CA GLN A 516 -12.03 -20.02 -0.41
C GLN A 516 -12.39 -18.53 -0.28
N GLU A 517 -13.15 -18.14 0.74
CA GLU A 517 -13.38 -16.73 1.11
C GLU A 517 -12.18 -16.15 1.86
N LEU A 518 -11.52 -16.97 2.69
CA LEU A 518 -10.25 -16.61 3.34
C LEU A 518 -9.12 -16.46 2.31
N GLU A 519 -8.98 -17.35 1.32
CA GLU A 519 -8.01 -17.20 0.22
C GLU A 519 -8.24 -15.95 -0.66
N LYS A 520 -9.44 -15.35 -0.63
CA LYS A 520 -9.74 -14.07 -1.30
C LYS A 520 -9.35 -12.84 -0.47
N LEU A 521 -8.98 -13.01 0.80
CA LEU A 521 -8.35 -11.97 1.59
C LEU A 521 -6.84 -12.04 1.34
N GLU A 522 -6.24 -10.96 0.88
CA GLU A 522 -4.78 -10.83 0.83
C GLU A 522 -4.22 -10.88 2.26
N PHE A 523 -3.76 -12.06 2.69
CA PHE A 523 -3.11 -12.22 3.98
C PHE A 523 -1.78 -11.46 3.99
N ARG A 524 -1.57 -10.68 5.06
CA ARG A 524 -0.32 -9.96 5.26
C ARG A 524 0.78 -10.96 5.68
N PRO A 525 2.01 -10.82 5.17
CA PRO A 525 3.10 -11.71 5.55
C PRO A 525 3.47 -11.54 7.03
N LEU A 526 4.00 -12.60 7.63
CA LEU A 526 4.50 -12.60 9.00
C LEU A 526 5.72 -11.67 9.12
N TYR A 527 5.86 -10.94 10.22
CA TYR A 527 6.93 -9.94 10.35
C TYR A 527 8.12 -10.44 11.19
N LEU A 528 9.14 -10.97 10.52
CA LEU A 528 10.41 -11.40 11.12
C LEU A 528 11.59 -10.54 10.63
N ASP A 529 11.41 -9.21 10.58
CA ASP A 529 12.46 -8.26 10.20
C ASP A 529 12.66 -7.13 11.24
N ALA A 530 12.51 -7.45 12.53
CA ALA A 530 12.55 -6.49 13.63
C ALA A 530 13.84 -5.62 13.71
N GLN A 531 14.97 -6.10 13.17
CA GLN A 531 16.22 -5.33 13.12
C GLN A 531 16.22 -4.24 12.05
N ALA A 532 15.40 -4.32 11.00
CA ALA A 532 15.20 -3.20 10.07
C ALA A 532 14.34 -2.12 10.71
N THR A 533 13.18 -2.48 11.24
CA THR A 533 12.35 -1.61 12.10
C THR A 533 11.42 -2.45 12.96
N THR A 534 11.01 -1.92 14.11
CA THR A 534 9.90 -2.48 14.88
C THR A 534 8.58 -1.77 14.52
N PRO A 535 7.41 -2.42 14.70
CA PRO A 535 6.14 -1.72 14.83
C PRO A 535 6.16 -0.81 16.07
N MET A 536 5.31 0.23 16.09
CA MET A 536 5.18 1.10 17.27
C MET A 536 4.35 0.39 18.35
N ASP A 537 4.79 0.44 19.61
CA ASP A 537 4.01 -0.09 20.74
C ASP A 537 2.76 0.82 20.95
N PRO A 538 1.54 0.27 21.11
CA PRO A 538 0.34 1.10 21.32
C PRO A 538 0.45 2.07 22.49
N ARG A 539 1.18 1.70 23.56
CA ARG A 539 1.45 2.56 24.74
C ARG A 539 2.32 3.77 24.41
N VAL A 540 3.10 3.69 23.33
CA VAL A 540 3.93 4.77 22.81
C VAL A 540 3.08 5.71 21.97
N LEU A 541 2.26 5.17 21.04
CA LEU A 541 1.37 5.96 20.21
C LEU A 541 0.41 6.82 21.04
N ASP A 542 -0.19 6.23 22.08
CA ASP A 542 -1.09 6.92 23.01
C ASP A 542 -0.45 8.15 23.65
N GLN A 543 0.81 8.05 24.11
CA GLN A 543 1.55 9.20 24.67
C GLN A 543 1.94 10.25 23.61
N MET A 544 1.99 9.91 22.33
CA MET A 544 2.32 10.87 21.25
C MET A 544 1.13 11.74 20.83
N LEU A 545 -0.08 11.16 20.79
CA LEU A 545 -1.28 11.80 20.23
C LEU A 545 -1.65 13.16 20.85
N PRO A 546 -1.53 13.41 22.17
CA PRO A 546 -1.79 14.73 22.75
C PRO A 546 -0.94 15.85 22.14
N TYR A 547 0.35 15.56 21.90
CA TYR A 547 1.32 16.52 21.35
C TYR A 547 1.16 16.75 19.84
N MET A 548 0.37 15.92 19.15
CA MET A 548 0.00 16.10 17.75
C MET A 548 -1.35 16.82 17.58
N THR A 549 -2.09 17.07 18.66
CA THR A 549 -3.49 17.55 18.60
C THR A 549 -3.73 18.83 19.37
N HIS A 550 -3.37 18.89 20.66
CA HIS A 550 -3.68 20.03 21.54
C HIS A 550 -2.48 20.53 22.37
N LEU A 551 -1.44 19.71 22.56
CA LEU A 551 -0.16 20.10 23.17
C LEU A 551 0.93 20.34 22.10
N TYR A 552 0.60 21.10 21.06
CA TYR A 552 1.39 21.25 19.83
C TYR A 552 2.47 22.35 19.86
N GLY A 553 2.73 22.96 21.02
CA GLY A 553 3.59 24.13 21.12
C GLY A 553 5.05 23.87 20.75
N ASN A 554 5.73 24.88 20.20
CA ASN A 554 7.18 24.83 20.02
C ASN A 554 7.87 24.92 21.39
N PRO A 555 8.69 23.93 21.79
CA PRO A 555 9.35 23.92 23.10
C PRO A 555 10.37 25.04 23.29
N HIS A 556 10.79 25.70 22.21
CA HIS A 556 11.70 26.85 22.28
C HIS A 556 10.98 28.18 22.56
N SER A 557 9.64 28.19 22.57
CA SER A 557 8.82 29.37 22.89
C SER A 557 8.74 29.61 24.41
N ARG A 558 9.64 30.43 24.94
CA ARG A 558 9.74 30.69 26.39
C ARG A 558 8.68 31.61 27.00
N THR A 559 7.78 32.18 26.20
CA THR A 559 6.89 33.29 26.62
C THR A 559 5.44 32.86 26.91
N HIS A 560 5.05 31.62 26.61
CA HIS A 560 3.65 31.19 26.72
C HIS A 560 3.49 29.71 27.09
N ALA A 561 2.33 29.36 27.67
CA ALA A 561 2.03 28.03 28.23
C ALA A 561 2.33 26.86 27.26
N PHE A 562 1.88 26.94 26.01
CA PHE A 562 2.13 25.88 25.00
C PHE A 562 3.62 25.51 24.84
N GLY A 563 4.54 26.47 25.03
CA GLY A 563 5.98 26.21 24.94
C GLY A 563 6.50 25.54 26.20
N TRP A 564 6.09 26.03 27.38
CA TRP A 564 6.44 25.44 28.69
C TRP A 564 5.94 24.00 28.84
N GLU A 565 4.75 23.69 28.33
CA GLU A 565 4.16 22.35 28.32
C GLU A 565 4.97 21.39 27.44
N SER A 566 5.35 21.83 26.24
CA SER A 566 6.20 21.06 25.32
C SER A 566 7.63 20.88 25.83
N GLU A 567 8.23 21.91 26.44
CA GLU A 567 9.56 21.85 27.08
C GLU A 567 9.55 20.82 28.22
N LYS A 568 8.53 20.88 29.10
CA LYS A 568 8.34 19.91 30.19
C LYS A 568 8.20 18.48 29.67
N ALA A 569 7.47 18.28 28.58
CA ALA A 569 7.30 16.96 27.96
C ALA A 569 8.62 16.40 27.41
N ILE A 570 9.44 17.24 26.76
CA ILE A 570 10.76 16.88 26.25
C ILE A 570 11.73 16.53 27.38
N GLU A 571 11.80 17.32 28.45
CA GLU A 571 12.69 16.99 29.58
C GLU A 571 12.21 15.72 30.31
N THR A 572 10.90 15.49 30.45
CA THR A 572 10.35 14.22 30.97
C THR A 572 10.75 13.04 30.07
N ALA A 573 10.71 13.19 28.75
CA ALA A 573 11.19 12.16 27.83
C ALA A 573 12.71 11.95 27.92
N ARG A 574 13.49 13.02 28.11
CA ARG A 574 14.94 12.99 28.31
C ARG A 574 15.32 12.22 29.56
N GLU A 575 14.58 12.39 30.65
CA GLU A 575 14.71 11.60 31.88
C GLU A 575 14.44 10.11 31.64
N LYS A 576 13.37 9.76 30.91
CA LYS A 576 13.06 8.35 30.56
C LYS A 576 14.16 7.71 29.72
N VAL A 577 14.73 8.42 28.75
CA VAL A 577 15.88 7.95 27.94
C VAL A 577 17.11 7.76 28.81
N ALA A 578 17.48 8.75 29.62
CA ALA A 578 18.67 8.71 30.46
C ALA A 578 18.60 7.58 31.51
N LYS A 579 17.42 7.39 32.12
CA LYS A 579 17.18 6.33 33.11
C LYS A 579 17.32 4.91 32.54
N LEU A 580 17.06 4.70 31.24
CA LEU A 580 17.22 3.38 30.59
C LEU A 580 18.70 2.97 30.45
N ILE A 581 19.62 3.94 30.35
CA ILE A 581 21.06 3.71 30.13
C ILE A 581 21.94 4.08 31.34
N ASN A 582 21.32 4.40 32.48
CA ASN A 582 21.93 4.96 33.70
C ASN A 582 22.79 6.22 33.48
N ALA A 583 22.25 7.20 32.75
CA ALA A 583 22.89 8.51 32.49
C ALA A 583 22.22 9.66 33.28
N ASP A 584 22.90 10.80 33.40
CA ASP A 584 22.24 12.08 33.76
C ASP A 584 21.39 12.54 32.56
N PRO A 585 20.14 13.03 32.73
CA PRO A 585 19.35 13.62 31.64
C PRO A 585 20.13 14.70 30.87
N LYS A 586 21.06 15.39 31.53
CA LYS A 586 21.94 16.39 30.91
C LYS A 586 23.04 15.77 30.03
N GLU A 587 23.13 14.46 29.89
CA GLU A 587 24.03 13.80 28.95
C GLU A 587 23.31 13.34 27.68
N VAL A 588 21.98 13.43 27.62
CA VAL A 588 21.17 13.04 26.44
C VAL A 588 20.89 14.24 25.54
N VAL A 589 21.22 14.11 24.25
CA VAL A 589 20.89 15.03 23.15
C VAL A 589 19.97 14.33 22.15
N PHE A 590 18.89 14.97 21.72
CA PHE A 590 17.96 14.43 20.73
C PHE A 590 18.43 14.64 19.28
N THR A 591 18.17 13.66 18.43
CA THR A 591 18.54 13.61 17.01
C THR A 591 17.39 13.01 16.19
N SER A 592 17.51 12.96 14.86
CA SER A 592 16.57 12.26 13.97
C SER A 592 16.74 10.73 13.94
N GLY A 593 17.76 10.18 14.61
CA GLY A 593 18.02 8.73 14.64
C GLY A 593 19.47 8.37 14.95
N ALA A 594 19.76 7.06 15.00
CA ALA A 594 21.12 6.58 15.21
C ALA A 594 22.09 6.98 14.07
N THR A 595 21.61 7.12 12.83
CA THR A 595 22.42 7.62 11.70
C THR A 595 22.99 9.02 11.95
N GLU A 596 22.15 9.96 12.41
CA GLU A 596 22.60 11.30 12.79
C GLU A 596 23.49 11.25 14.05
N SER A 597 23.11 10.44 15.04
CA SER A 597 23.86 10.28 16.30
C SER A 597 25.29 9.76 16.07
N ASN A 598 25.45 8.72 15.25
CA ASN A 598 26.75 8.17 14.84
C ASN A 598 27.57 9.20 14.06
N ASN A 599 26.95 9.99 13.16
CA ASN A 599 27.65 11.06 12.44
C ASN A 599 28.16 12.15 13.39
N ILE A 600 27.33 12.62 14.32
CA ILE A 600 27.71 13.62 15.33
C ILE A 600 28.82 13.08 16.26
N ALA A 601 28.70 11.83 16.72
CA ALA A 601 29.70 11.21 17.59
C ALA A 601 31.05 11.04 16.89
N VAL A 602 31.06 10.41 15.71
CA VAL A 602 32.28 10.09 14.97
C VAL A 602 32.96 11.35 14.42
N LYS A 603 32.24 12.14 13.61
CA LYS A 603 32.83 13.32 12.97
C LYS A 603 33.07 14.43 13.98
N GLY A 604 32.15 14.65 14.92
CA GLY A 604 32.27 15.72 15.91
C GLY A 604 33.45 15.53 16.86
N VAL A 605 33.69 14.31 17.40
CA VAL A 605 34.85 14.07 18.27
C VAL A 605 36.15 14.13 17.46
N ALA A 606 36.19 13.53 16.26
CA ALA A 606 37.37 13.56 15.41
C ALA A 606 37.78 15.01 15.07
N ARG A 607 36.84 15.84 14.59
CA ARG A 607 37.08 17.24 14.22
C ARG A 607 37.47 18.10 15.42
N PHE A 608 36.78 17.98 16.57
CA PHE A 608 37.09 18.78 17.77
C PHE A 608 38.53 18.57 18.29
N TYR A 609 39.07 17.35 18.16
CA TYR A 609 40.42 17.02 18.63
C TYR A 609 41.49 16.96 17.51
N LYS A 610 41.15 17.36 16.27
CA LYS A 610 41.98 17.24 15.06
C LYS A 610 43.37 17.85 15.16
N GLU A 611 43.54 18.92 15.94
CA GLU A 611 44.84 19.56 16.17
C GLU A 611 45.83 18.67 16.94
N LYS A 612 45.33 17.79 17.80
CA LYS A 612 46.14 16.99 18.73
C LYS A 612 46.13 15.50 18.42
N LYS A 613 45.07 15.01 17.78
CA LYS A 613 44.80 13.59 17.59
C LYS A 613 44.12 13.38 16.23
N LYS A 614 44.80 12.67 15.32
CA LYS A 614 44.36 12.43 13.93
C LYS A 614 44.16 10.95 13.59
N HIS A 615 44.16 10.07 14.59
CA HIS A 615 43.85 8.65 14.40
C HIS A 615 42.48 8.30 15.00
N VAL A 616 41.68 7.53 14.27
CA VAL A 616 40.41 6.97 14.76
C VAL A 616 40.34 5.47 14.43
N VAL A 617 39.66 4.70 15.27
CA VAL A 617 39.60 3.24 15.19
C VAL A 617 38.15 2.78 15.14
N THR A 618 37.86 1.81 14.28
CA THR A 618 36.53 1.24 14.07
C THR A 618 36.62 -0.26 13.82
N THR A 619 35.50 -1.00 13.81
CA THR A 619 35.45 -2.38 13.28
C THR A 619 35.03 -2.40 11.80
N GLN A 620 35.40 -3.47 11.08
CA GLN A 620 34.88 -3.74 9.72
C GLN A 620 33.37 -4.07 9.71
N THR A 621 32.83 -4.51 10.86
CA THR A 621 31.44 -4.95 11.02
C THR A 621 30.48 -3.87 11.52
N GLU A 622 30.90 -2.60 11.61
CA GLU A 622 29.98 -1.52 11.99
C GLU A 622 28.86 -1.32 10.95
N HIS A 623 27.77 -0.66 11.35
CA HIS A 623 26.74 -0.21 10.42
C HIS A 623 27.30 0.82 9.42
N LYS A 624 26.84 0.80 8.15
CA LYS A 624 27.33 1.67 7.06
C LYS A 624 27.50 3.15 7.46
N CYS A 625 26.57 3.73 8.23
CA CYS A 625 26.68 5.14 8.64
C CYS A 625 27.89 5.48 9.54
N VAL A 626 28.49 4.49 10.23
CA VAL A 626 29.80 4.66 10.90
C VAL A 626 30.93 4.51 9.89
N LEU A 627 30.92 3.45 9.07
CA LEU A 627 31.94 3.20 8.05
C LEU A 627 32.07 4.37 7.06
N ASP A 628 30.97 4.88 6.54
CA ASP A 628 30.94 6.04 5.64
C ASP A 628 31.32 7.34 6.35
N SER A 629 31.05 7.45 7.67
CA SER A 629 31.58 8.56 8.46
C SER A 629 33.09 8.50 8.61
N MET A 630 33.66 7.30 8.75
CA MET A 630 35.10 7.08 8.78
C MET A 630 35.75 7.37 7.42
N ARG A 631 35.16 6.89 6.30
CA ARG A 631 35.61 7.21 4.93
C ARG A 631 35.67 8.72 4.65
N VAL A 632 34.69 9.49 5.14
CA VAL A 632 34.72 10.96 5.07
C VAL A 632 35.85 11.54 5.92
N LEU A 633 36.16 10.96 7.09
CA LEU A 633 37.31 11.39 7.88
C LEU A 633 38.65 11.06 7.20
N GLU A 634 38.75 9.95 6.45
CA GLU A 634 39.94 9.65 5.63
C GLU A 634 40.20 10.74 4.59
N SER A 635 39.15 11.19 3.87
CA SER A 635 39.28 12.30 2.91
C SER A 635 39.56 13.65 3.58
N GLU A 636 39.18 13.83 4.85
CA GLU A 636 39.57 14.98 5.69
C GLU A 636 41.01 14.89 6.27
N GLY A 637 41.77 13.84 5.94
CA GLY A 637 43.16 13.65 6.36
C GLY A 637 43.34 13.02 7.75
N PHE A 638 42.35 12.27 8.24
CA PHE A 638 42.53 11.39 9.41
C PHE A 638 43.05 10.02 8.99
N LYS A 639 43.86 9.39 9.84
CA LYS A 639 44.15 7.96 9.73
C LYS A 639 42.99 7.19 10.35
N VAL A 640 42.36 6.30 9.59
CA VAL A 640 41.39 5.33 10.12
C VAL A 640 42.05 3.95 10.20
N THR A 641 41.76 3.19 11.26
CA THR A 641 42.02 1.75 11.29
C THR A 641 40.70 0.99 11.39
N TYR A 642 40.40 0.17 10.38
CA TYR A 642 39.26 -0.75 10.35
C TYR A 642 39.70 -2.13 10.87
N LEU A 643 39.51 -2.38 12.17
CA LEU A 643 39.86 -3.63 12.81
C LEU A 643 39.05 -4.80 12.22
N PRO A 644 39.71 -5.94 11.88
CA PRO A 644 39.02 -7.16 11.56
C PRO A 644 38.32 -7.75 12.79
N VAL A 645 37.46 -8.73 12.54
CA VAL A 645 36.81 -9.54 13.58
C VAL A 645 37.23 -11.00 13.44
N LYS A 646 37.05 -11.77 14.52
CA LYS A 646 37.16 -13.22 14.48
C LYS A 646 36.00 -13.82 13.70
N LYS A 647 36.10 -15.10 13.32
CA LYS A 647 35.04 -15.82 12.58
C LYS A 647 33.67 -15.87 13.29
N ASN A 648 33.62 -15.64 14.60
CA ASN A 648 32.39 -15.50 15.39
C ASN A 648 31.90 -14.05 15.51
N GLY A 649 32.50 -13.09 14.80
CA GLY A 649 32.14 -11.66 14.83
C GLY A 649 32.69 -10.87 16.03
N LEU A 650 33.35 -11.51 17.00
CA LEU A 650 33.95 -10.80 18.13
C LEU A 650 35.31 -10.17 17.75
N ILE A 651 35.60 -8.98 18.27
CA ILE A 651 36.92 -8.37 18.11
C ILE A 651 38.01 -9.09 18.92
N ASP A 652 39.29 -8.92 18.56
CA ASP A 652 40.39 -9.23 19.47
C ASP A 652 40.80 -8.00 20.30
N LEU A 653 40.69 -8.10 21.62
CA LEU A 653 41.06 -7.03 22.54
C LEU A 653 42.57 -6.73 22.54
N LYS A 654 43.44 -7.69 22.20
CA LYS A 654 44.89 -7.49 22.09
C LYS A 654 45.26 -6.72 20.84
N GLU A 655 44.55 -6.97 19.74
CA GLU A 655 44.72 -6.23 18.49
C GLU A 655 44.22 -4.79 18.65
N LEU A 656 43.03 -4.62 19.24
CA LEU A 656 42.53 -3.29 19.63
C LEU A 656 43.53 -2.56 20.54
N GLU A 657 44.05 -3.22 21.58
CA GLU A 657 45.08 -2.61 22.43
C GLU A 657 46.31 -2.18 21.63
N THR A 658 46.80 -2.99 20.70
CA THR A 658 47.97 -2.66 19.87
C THR A 658 47.71 -1.46 18.96
N VAL A 659 46.51 -1.34 18.41
CA VAL A 659 46.11 -0.24 17.50
C VAL A 659 45.84 1.08 18.22
N LEU A 660 45.45 1.06 19.50
CA LEU A 660 45.22 2.28 20.29
C LEU A 660 46.53 3.00 20.66
N THR A 661 46.93 3.98 19.84
CA THR A 661 48.08 4.88 20.03
C THR A 661 47.71 6.19 20.76
N PRO A 662 48.69 6.97 21.27
CA PRO A 662 48.44 8.28 21.87
C PRO A 662 47.70 9.27 20.96
N ASP A 663 47.91 9.19 19.64
CA ASP A 663 47.27 10.03 18.62
C ASP A 663 45.80 9.67 18.34
N THR A 664 45.30 8.60 18.97
CA THR A 664 43.93 8.11 18.77
C THR A 664 42.93 8.99 19.52
N SER A 665 42.05 9.68 18.80
CA SER A 665 40.97 10.49 19.39
C SER A 665 39.78 9.63 19.80
N LEU A 666 39.34 8.76 18.90
CA LEU A 666 38.10 7.99 19.04
C LEU A 666 38.30 6.51 18.69
N CYS A 667 37.68 5.64 19.48
CA CYS A 667 37.37 4.27 19.12
C CYS A 667 35.83 4.13 19.00
N SER A 668 35.35 3.55 17.90
CA SER A 668 33.94 3.24 17.66
C SER A 668 33.75 1.73 17.54
N VAL A 669 32.96 1.13 18.43
CA VAL A 669 32.59 -0.28 18.34
C VAL A 669 31.12 -0.44 18.73
N MET A 670 30.29 -0.94 17.82
CA MET A 670 28.86 -1.16 18.07
C MET A 670 28.61 -2.24 19.12
N MET A 671 27.57 -2.06 19.93
CA MET A 671 27.26 -2.93 21.07
C MET A 671 26.63 -4.26 20.64
N VAL A 672 25.72 -4.23 19.67
CA VAL A 672 25.08 -5.40 19.06
C VAL A 672 25.03 -5.19 17.55
N ASN A 673 25.59 -6.11 16.78
CA ASN A 673 25.58 -6.02 15.33
C ASN A 673 24.17 -6.23 14.74
N ASN A 674 23.82 -5.44 13.71
CA ASN A 674 22.48 -5.43 13.10
C ASN A 674 22.18 -6.57 12.11
N GLU A 675 23.18 -7.38 11.73
CA GLU A 675 23.03 -8.49 10.79
C GLU A 675 23.16 -9.85 11.46
N ILE A 676 24.20 -10.05 12.28
CA ILE A 676 24.51 -11.32 12.95
C ILE A 676 24.21 -11.31 14.45
N GLY A 677 23.79 -10.16 15.02
CA GLY A 677 23.35 -10.08 16.42
C GLY A 677 24.46 -10.16 17.48
N VAL A 678 25.71 -10.35 17.08
CA VAL A 678 26.86 -10.50 17.99
C VAL A 678 27.00 -9.29 18.91
N ARG A 679 27.20 -9.57 20.21
CA ARG A 679 27.36 -8.59 21.29
C ARG A 679 28.84 -8.43 21.63
N GLN A 680 29.40 -7.25 21.36
CA GLN A 680 30.81 -6.96 21.63
C GLN A 680 31.07 -6.77 23.15
N PRO A 681 32.30 -7.01 23.65
CA PRO A 681 32.69 -6.84 25.05
C PRO A 681 32.89 -5.35 25.42
N ILE A 682 31.79 -4.58 25.44
CA ILE A 682 31.80 -3.11 25.58
C ILE A 682 32.45 -2.63 26.89
N LYS A 683 32.30 -3.38 27.99
CA LYS A 683 32.88 -3.01 29.30
C LYS A 683 34.40 -3.09 29.29
N GLU A 684 34.93 -4.12 28.65
CA GLU A 684 36.36 -4.37 28.46
C GLU A 684 36.97 -3.33 27.50
N ILE A 685 36.29 -3.06 26.39
CA ILE A 685 36.67 -2.02 25.42
C ILE A 685 36.69 -0.65 26.09
N GLY A 686 35.63 -0.27 26.81
CA GLY A 686 35.56 1.02 27.50
C GLY A 686 36.62 1.19 28.57
N LYS A 687 36.94 0.14 29.32
CA LYS A 687 38.05 0.12 30.29
C LYS A 687 39.41 0.35 29.60
N LEU A 688 39.64 -0.28 28.45
CA LEU A 688 40.85 -0.13 27.65
C LEU A 688 40.97 1.27 27.02
N CYS A 689 39.91 1.79 26.42
CA CYS A 689 39.89 3.16 25.89
C CYS A 689 40.13 4.20 26.99
N ARG A 690 39.51 4.02 28.17
CA ARG A 690 39.69 4.89 29.35
C ARG A 690 41.13 4.88 29.84
N SER A 691 41.78 3.71 29.95
CA SER A 691 43.18 3.62 30.41
C SER A 691 44.14 4.34 29.46
N LYS A 692 43.86 4.30 28.15
CA LYS A 692 44.63 4.97 27.09
C LYS A 692 44.22 6.42 26.79
N LYS A 693 43.24 6.99 27.50
CA LYS A 693 42.69 8.34 27.28
C LYS A 693 42.22 8.56 25.83
N VAL A 694 41.56 7.55 25.27
CA VAL A 694 40.86 7.56 23.98
C VAL A 694 39.37 7.63 24.26
N PHE A 695 38.61 8.43 23.52
CA PHE A 695 37.15 8.47 23.68
C PHE A 695 36.53 7.21 23.10
N PHE A 696 35.50 6.69 23.77
CA PHE A 696 34.79 5.50 23.32
C PHE A 696 33.34 5.80 22.90
N HIS A 697 33.05 5.61 21.61
CA HIS A 697 31.72 5.61 21.04
C HIS A 697 31.21 4.17 20.86
N THR A 698 29.94 3.93 21.14
CA THR A 698 29.26 2.68 20.79
C THR A 698 27.91 2.94 20.14
N ASP A 699 27.68 2.37 18.95
CA ASP A 699 26.34 2.31 18.38
C ASP A 699 25.52 1.26 19.15
N ALA A 700 24.51 1.74 19.86
CA ALA A 700 23.62 0.93 20.68
C ALA A 700 22.20 0.86 20.12
N ALA A 701 21.99 1.23 18.85
CA ALA A 701 20.66 1.22 18.22
C ALA A 701 19.99 -0.16 18.26
N GLN A 702 20.76 -1.24 18.22
CA GLN A 702 20.24 -2.61 18.34
C GLN A 702 20.21 -3.14 19.76
N SER A 703 20.94 -2.57 20.72
CA SER A 703 21.05 -3.08 22.10
C SER A 703 20.17 -2.36 23.12
N VAL A 704 19.96 -1.04 22.98
CA VAL A 704 19.09 -0.27 23.88
C VAL A 704 17.71 -0.92 23.96
N GLY A 705 17.18 -1.02 25.17
CA GLY A 705 15.86 -1.62 25.44
C GLY A 705 15.77 -3.12 25.19
N LYS A 706 16.88 -3.81 24.90
CA LYS A 706 16.94 -5.25 24.61
C LYS A 706 17.95 -6.01 25.46
N ILE A 707 19.00 -5.33 25.92
CA ILE A 707 19.92 -5.79 26.96
C ILE A 707 20.12 -4.68 28.01
N PRO A 708 20.52 -5.00 29.25
CA PRO A 708 20.91 -3.99 30.24
C PRO A 708 22.09 -3.14 29.76
N ILE A 709 21.99 -1.82 29.93
CA ILE A 709 23.06 -0.86 29.59
C ILE A 709 23.27 0.08 30.79
N ASP A 710 24.53 0.18 31.22
CA ASP A 710 24.99 1.19 32.17
C ASP A 710 26.21 1.88 31.55
N VAL A 711 26.04 3.13 31.11
CA VAL A 711 27.13 3.89 30.47
C VAL A 711 28.33 4.10 31.39
N ASN A 712 28.12 4.16 32.71
CA ASN A 712 29.16 4.40 33.72
C ASN A 712 29.96 3.14 34.01
N GLU A 713 29.29 2.01 34.24
CA GLU A 713 29.96 0.71 34.43
C GLU A 713 30.75 0.33 33.16
N MET A 714 30.17 0.54 31.99
CA MET A 714 30.79 0.24 30.69
C MET A 714 31.84 1.28 30.25
N ASN A 715 32.08 2.35 31.03
CA ASN A 715 33.02 3.43 30.71
C ASN A 715 32.78 4.17 29.38
N VAL A 716 31.59 4.06 28.80
CA VAL A 716 31.23 4.64 27.49
C VAL A 716 31.25 6.17 27.54
N ASP A 717 31.80 6.82 26.52
CA ASP A 717 31.86 8.29 26.40
C ASP A 717 30.73 8.85 25.51
N LEU A 718 30.39 8.13 24.43
CA LEU A 718 29.28 8.48 23.52
C LEU A 718 28.47 7.22 23.18
N LEU A 719 27.13 7.32 23.11
CA LEU A 719 26.26 6.19 22.78
C LEU A 719 25.06 6.62 21.93
N SER A 720 24.87 5.94 20.79
CA SER A 720 23.79 6.25 19.84
C SER A 720 22.54 5.40 20.05
N ILE A 721 21.36 6.03 19.95
CA ILE A 721 20.04 5.45 20.22
C ILE A 721 19.10 5.71 19.03
N SER A 722 18.23 4.75 18.70
CA SER A 722 17.20 4.88 17.66
C SER A 722 15.82 4.44 18.18
N GLY A 723 14.79 5.26 18.03
CA GLY A 723 13.44 4.97 18.54
C GLY A 723 12.76 3.78 17.85
N HIS A 724 12.84 3.72 16.52
CA HIS A 724 12.18 2.67 15.73
C HIS A 724 12.85 1.28 15.76
N LYS A 725 13.87 1.10 16.61
CA LYS A 725 14.45 -0.21 16.96
C LYS A 725 14.01 -0.70 18.36
N ILE A 726 13.19 0.08 19.07
CA ILE A 726 12.70 -0.18 20.43
C ILE A 726 11.19 0.08 20.56
N TYR A 727 10.44 -0.16 19.48
CA TYR A 727 8.99 0.05 19.39
C TYR A 727 8.54 1.52 19.51
N GLY A 728 9.47 2.46 19.32
CA GLY A 728 9.20 3.90 19.20
C GLY A 728 9.00 4.38 17.75
N PRO A 729 8.76 5.69 17.55
CA PRO A 729 8.60 6.27 16.23
C PRO A 729 9.89 6.28 15.39
N LYS A 730 9.70 6.32 14.07
CA LYS A 730 10.75 6.61 13.08
C LYS A 730 11.05 8.12 13.06
N GLY A 731 12.25 8.49 12.61
CA GLY A 731 12.66 9.90 12.53
C GLY A 731 13.06 10.54 13.87
N VAL A 732 13.33 9.73 14.90
CA VAL A 732 13.91 10.22 16.17
C VAL A 732 14.94 9.23 16.74
N GLY A 733 15.95 9.80 17.39
CA GLY A 733 16.97 9.10 18.15
C GLY A 733 17.52 9.99 19.25
N ALA A 734 18.56 9.51 19.90
CA ALA A 734 19.31 10.29 20.86
C ALA A 734 20.79 9.90 20.85
N LEU A 735 21.64 10.86 21.18
CA LEU A 735 23.06 10.68 21.43
C LEU A 735 23.33 10.98 22.91
N TYR A 736 23.84 9.99 23.63
CA TYR A 736 24.46 10.20 24.94
C TYR A 736 25.87 10.80 24.73
N ILE A 737 26.20 11.83 25.51
CA ILE A 737 27.49 12.51 25.52
C ILE A 737 27.91 12.71 26.99
N ARG A 738 28.93 11.97 27.43
CA ARG A 738 29.43 12.03 28.80
C ARG A 738 29.93 13.42 29.20
N ARG A 739 29.45 13.91 30.34
CA ARG A 739 29.86 15.20 30.95
C ARG A 739 30.98 15.05 31.97
N ARG A 740 31.20 13.87 32.56
CA ARG A 740 32.30 13.60 33.51
C ARG A 740 32.92 12.20 33.29
N PRO A 741 34.22 12.11 32.91
CA PRO A 741 35.05 13.18 32.34
C PRO A 741 34.39 13.84 31.12
N ARG A 742 34.65 15.13 30.89
CA ARG A 742 33.91 15.91 29.88
C ARG A 742 34.36 15.60 28.46
N VAL A 743 33.48 14.99 27.69
CA VAL A 743 33.58 14.90 26.23
C VAL A 743 33.25 16.27 25.62
N ARG A 744 33.90 16.60 24.50
CA ARG A 744 33.53 17.71 23.62
C ARG A 744 33.52 17.20 22.19
N LEU A 745 32.67 17.78 21.36
CA LEU A 745 32.56 17.44 19.95
C LEU A 745 32.17 18.70 19.16
N ASP A 746 32.53 18.71 17.88
CA ASP A 746 32.20 19.77 16.93
C ASP A 746 30.78 19.55 16.38
N PRO A 747 29.86 20.53 16.47
CA PRO A 747 28.48 20.37 16.02
C PRO A 747 28.39 20.20 14.49
N ILE A 748 27.67 19.18 14.03
CA ILE A 748 27.47 18.94 12.59
C ILE A 748 26.31 19.79 12.03
N GLN A 749 25.28 20.04 12.84
CA GLN A 749 24.08 20.80 12.44
C GLN A 749 24.07 22.19 13.07
N THR A 750 24.38 23.21 12.27
CA THR A 750 24.38 24.63 12.64
C THR A 750 22.97 25.21 12.71
N GLY A 751 22.81 26.28 13.49
CA GLY A 751 21.51 26.91 13.78
C GLY A 751 21.47 27.50 15.18
N GLY A 752 20.28 27.81 15.69
CA GLY A 752 20.04 28.62 16.90
C GLY A 752 20.42 28.03 18.27
N GLY A 753 21.40 27.11 18.34
CA GLY A 753 21.98 26.65 19.59
C GLY A 753 21.15 25.65 20.42
N GLN A 754 20.12 25.06 19.80
CA GLN A 754 19.31 24.01 20.44
C GLN A 754 20.18 22.80 20.85
N GLU A 755 19.66 22.01 21.79
CA GLU A 755 20.38 20.89 22.41
C GLU A 755 21.80 21.27 22.87
N ARG A 756 21.92 22.50 23.41
CA ARG A 756 23.13 23.06 24.04
C ARG A 756 24.28 23.23 23.05
N ASN A 757 23.94 23.78 21.88
CA ASN A 757 24.81 23.98 20.73
C ASN A 757 25.35 22.70 20.07
N ILE A 758 24.89 21.51 20.44
CA ILE A 758 25.33 20.24 19.82
C ILE A 758 24.49 19.91 18.58
N ARG A 759 23.18 20.13 18.65
CA ARG A 759 22.22 19.75 17.60
C ARG A 759 21.14 20.82 17.46
N SER A 760 21.35 21.73 16.52
CA SER A 760 20.45 22.86 16.29
C SER A 760 19.12 22.45 15.64
N GLY A 761 18.11 23.33 15.71
CA GLY A 761 16.79 23.13 15.11
C GLY A 761 15.69 22.74 16.10
N THR A 762 14.43 22.84 15.68
CA THR A 762 13.27 22.53 16.53
C THR A 762 13.32 21.07 16.99
N VAL A 763 13.07 20.85 18.29
CA VAL A 763 13.02 19.50 18.85
C VAL A 763 11.60 18.97 18.65
N PRO A 764 11.40 17.84 17.96
CA PRO A 764 10.06 17.37 17.59
C PRO A 764 9.35 16.73 18.79
N THR A 765 8.63 17.54 19.57
CA THR A 765 7.97 17.14 20.83
C THR A 765 7.26 15.78 20.75
N PRO A 766 6.38 15.49 19.76
CA PRO A 766 5.67 14.22 19.73
C PRO A 766 6.60 13.02 19.54
N LEU A 767 7.62 13.15 18.67
CA LEU A 767 8.56 12.05 18.41
C LEU A 767 9.46 11.81 19.63
N VAL A 768 9.91 12.87 20.28
CA VAL A 768 10.73 12.79 21.51
C VAL A 768 9.94 12.17 22.67
N VAL A 769 8.67 12.57 22.87
CA VAL A 769 7.77 11.91 23.83
C VAL A 769 7.62 10.42 23.49
N GLY A 770 7.43 10.08 22.21
CA GLY A 770 7.38 8.70 21.75
C GLY A 770 8.65 7.90 22.05
N LEU A 771 9.84 8.49 21.83
CA LEU A 771 11.12 7.87 22.21
C LEU A 771 11.22 7.66 23.73
N GLY A 772 10.86 8.66 24.53
CA GLY A 772 10.85 8.54 26.00
C GLY A 772 9.90 7.46 26.49
N ALA A 773 8.69 7.39 25.93
CA ALA A 773 7.71 6.34 26.22
C ALA A 773 8.24 4.95 25.82
N ALA A 774 8.87 4.82 24.65
CA ALA A 774 9.47 3.57 24.19
C ALA A 774 10.61 3.11 25.11
N CYS A 775 11.44 4.03 25.59
CA CYS A 775 12.48 3.73 26.59
C CYS A 775 11.89 3.28 27.93
N GLN A 776 10.83 3.94 28.42
CA GLN A 776 10.14 3.56 29.65
C GLN A 776 9.52 2.16 29.56
N VAL A 777 8.79 1.88 28.47
CA VAL A 777 8.19 0.56 28.22
C VAL A 777 9.29 -0.50 28.11
N SER A 778 10.37 -0.22 27.39
CA SER A 778 11.47 -1.18 27.25
C SER A 778 12.18 -1.44 28.58
N GLN A 779 12.28 -0.47 29.49
CA GLN A 779 12.79 -0.68 30.86
C GLN A 779 11.87 -1.60 31.69
N GLN A 780 10.56 -1.53 31.48
CA GLN A 780 9.57 -2.36 32.19
C GLN A 780 9.53 -3.80 31.66
N GLU A 781 9.56 -3.98 30.34
CA GLU A 781 9.42 -5.29 29.71
C GLU A 781 10.75 -6.05 29.54
N LEU A 782 11.90 -5.42 29.76
CA LEU A 782 13.24 -5.94 29.41
C LEU A 782 13.43 -7.43 29.71
N VAL A 783 13.14 -7.84 30.95
CA VAL A 783 13.34 -9.21 31.44
C VAL A 783 12.34 -10.21 30.82
N ASN A 784 11.11 -9.76 30.57
CA ASN A 784 10.07 -10.58 29.94
C ASN A 784 10.37 -10.77 28.45
N ASP A 785 10.71 -9.69 27.75
CA ASP A 785 11.10 -9.71 26.35
C ASP A 785 12.37 -10.53 26.14
N GLU A 786 13.41 -10.36 26.95
CA GLU A 786 14.66 -11.15 26.88
C GLU A 786 14.36 -12.66 27.00
N LYS A 787 13.64 -13.07 28.04
CA LYS A 787 13.30 -14.49 28.27
C LYS A 787 12.48 -15.07 27.12
N ARG A 788 11.44 -14.37 26.68
CA ARG A 788 10.51 -14.84 25.64
C ARG A 788 11.17 -14.88 24.27
N ILE A 789 11.95 -13.86 23.92
CA ILE A 789 12.71 -13.81 22.65
C ILE A 789 13.83 -14.85 22.64
N ALA A 790 14.48 -15.14 23.78
CA ALA A 790 15.44 -16.24 23.88
C ALA A 790 14.79 -17.61 23.63
N GLN A 791 13.60 -17.86 24.18
CA GLN A 791 12.83 -19.09 23.92
C GLN A 791 12.44 -19.23 22.44
N LEU A 792 11.92 -18.17 21.81
CA LEU A 792 11.57 -18.15 20.39
C LEU A 792 12.80 -18.31 19.47
N SER A 793 13.91 -17.64 19.80
CA SER A 793 15.19 -17.75 19.09
C SER A 793 15.72 -19.17 19.10
N LYS A 794 15.72 -19.82 20.27
CA LYS A 794 16.11 -21.22 20.40
C LYS A 794 15.19 -22.14 19.60
N ARG A 795 13.87 -21.95 19.69
CA ARG A 795 12.87 -22.74 18.94
C ARG A 795 13.10 -22.66 17.43
N LEU A 796 13.36 -21.46 16.90
CA LEU A 796 13.68 -21.22 15.50
C LEU A 796 14.97 -21.93 15.07
N ILE A 797 16.07 -21.74 15.82
CA ILE A 797 17.37 -22.33 15.48
C ILE A 797 17.33 -23.85 15.57
N ASP A 798 16.86 -24.41 16.69
CA ASP A 798 16.76 -25.86 16.91
C ASP A 798 15.84 -26.49 15.85
N GLY A 799 14.68 -25.87 15.60
CA GLY A 799 13.68 -26.38 14.66
C GLY A 799 14.13 -26.41 13.20
N ILE A 800 15.00 -25.47 12.77
CA ILE A 800 15.60 -25.47 11.43
C ILE A 800 16.78 -26.45 11.38
N THR A 801 17.74 -26.34 12.30
CA THR A 801 19.01 -27.08 12.26
C THR A 801 18.85 -28.59 12.49
N GLN A 802 17.81 -29.01 13.22
CA GLN A 802 17.48 -30.45 13.37
C GLN A 802 16.81 -31.04 12.12
N ARG A 803 16.23 -30.20 11.24
CA ARG A 803 15.45 -30.64 10.06
C ARG A 803 16.16 -30.40 8.72
N CYS A 804 17.19 -29.56 8.70
CA CYS A 804 18.02 -29.24 7.54
C CYS A 804 19.51 -29.34 7.91
N THR A 805 20.27 -30.17 7.18
CA THR A 805 21.73 -30.24 7.30
C THR A 805 22.40 -29.03 6.64
N ASN A 806 23.70 -28.83 6.90
CA ASN A 806 24.51 -27.79 6.23
C ASN A 806 23.89 -26.38 6.38
N VAL A 807 23.41 -26.08 7.59
CA VAL A 807 22.95 -24.74 8.00
C VAL A 807 23.95 -24.21 9.04
N ILE A 808 24.43 -22.99 8.85
CA ILE A 808 25.47 -22.38 9.68
C ILE A 808 24.87 -21.16 10.40
N LEU A 809 25.02 -21.07 11.72
CA LEU A 809 24.71 -19.87 12.48
C LEU A 809 25.85 -18.86 12.34
N ASN A 810 25.56 -17.68 11.80
CA ASN A 810 26.54 -16.61 11.65
C ASN A 810 26.65 -15.79 12.94
N GLY A 811 27.89 -15.68 13.44
CA GLY A 811 28.20 -15.02 14.70
C GLY A 811 28.34 -16.00 15.89
N ASP A 812 28.72 -15.45 17.04
CA ASP A 812 28.94 -16.22 18.26
C ASP A 812 27.64 -16.81 18.84
N PRO A 813 27.60 -18.09 19.24
CA PRO A 813 26.38 -18.70 19.78
C PRO A 813 26.04 -18.25 21.21
N GLU A 814 27.03 -17.82 22.01
CA GLU A 814 26.85 -17.41 23.41
C GLU A 814 26.73 -15.88 23.56
N SER A 815 27.60 -15.15 22.85
CA SER A 815 27.72 -13.69 22.89
C SER A 815 26.89 -13.01 21.79
N ARG A 816 25.58 -13.28 21.77
CA ARG A 816 24.62 -12.77 20.76
C ARG A 816 23.32 -12.29 21.39
N TYR A 817 22.71 -11.27 20.78
CA TYR A 817 21.33 -10.89 21.08
C TYR A 817 20.35 -11.91 20.46
N PRO A 818 19.53 -12.63 21.24
CA PRO A 818 18.73 -13.75 20.74
C PRO A 818 17.77 -13.37 19.61
N GLY A 819 17.18 -12.17 19.65
CA GLY A 819 16.20 -11.74 18.65
C GLY A 819 16.76 -11.36 17.28
N CYS A 820 18.06 -11.51 17.04
CA CYS A 820 18.69 -11.42 15.73
C CYS A 820 19.36 -12.77 15.42
N VAL A 821 18.72 -13.58 14.57
CA VAL A 821 19.21 -14.90 14.16
C VAL A 821 19.62 -14.81 12.70
N ASN A 822 20.85 -15.19 12.36
CA ASN A 822 21.36 -15.15 10.99
C ASN A 822 21.89 -16.54 10.59
N LEU A 823 21.29 -17.16 9.59
CA LEU A 823 21.61 -18.52 9.15
C LEU A 823 22.03 -18.53 7.68
N SER A 824 23.20 -19.08 7.37
CA SER A 824 23.57 -19.47 6.00
C SER A 824 23.04 -20.85 5.67
N PHE A 825 22.42 -20.99 4.51
CA PHE A 825 21.89 -22.26 4.00
C PHE A 825 22.73 -22.72 2.81
N ALA A 826 23.68 -23.63 3.03
CA ALA A 826 24.57 -24.05 1.96
C ALA A 826 23.81 -24.68 0.78
N TYR A 827 24.37 -24.50 -0.43
CA TYR A 827 23.93 -25.09 -1.70
C TYR A 827 22.57 -24.59 -2.25
N ILE A 828 22.10 -23.44 -1.79
CA ILE A 828 20.96 -22.73 -2.37
C ILE A 828 21.27 -21.24 -2.53
N GLU A 829 20.57 -20.54 -3.40
CA GLU A 829 20.66 -19.09 -3.55
C GLU A 829 19.70 -18.38 -2.56
N GLY A 830 20.17 -17.33 -1.88
CA GLY A 830 19.37 -16.64 -0.86
C GLY A 830 18.21 -15.80 -1.43
N GLU A 831 18.33 -15.27 -2.65
CA GLU A 831 17.23 -14.56 -3.31
C GLU A 831 16.08 -15.52 -3.66
N SER A 832 16.41 -16.67 -4.27
CA SER A 832 15.47 -17.76 -4.48
C SER A 832 14.77 -18.22 -3.18
N LEU A 833 15.49 -18.27 -2.04
CA LEU A 833 14.88 -18.58 -0.75
C LEU A 833 13.96 -17.46 -0.22
N LEU A 834 14.34 -16.19 -0.35
CA LEU A 834 13.48 -15.06 0.01
C LEU A 834 12.19 -15.02 -0.83
N MET A 835 12.31 -15.28 -2.15
CA MET A 835 11.16 -15.36 -3.05
C MET A 835 10.23 -16.54 -2.71
N ALA A 836 10.80 -17.68 -2.30
CA ALA A 836 10.01 -18.82 -1.81
C ALA A 836 9.30 -18.50 -0.49
N LEU A 837 9.95 -17.77 0.43
CA LEU A 837 9.41 -17.36 1.73
C LEU A 837 8.57 -16.06 1.67
N LYS A 838 7.91 -15.78 0.54
CA LYS A 838 7.09 -14.56 0.31
C LYS A 838 6.04 -14.26 1.40
N ASP A 839 5.56 -15.27 2.11
CA ASP A 839 4.57 -15.15 3.18
C ASP A 839 5.20 -14.66 4.51
N ILE A 840 6.52 -14.40 4.53
CA ILE A 840 7.33 -14.04 5.69
C ILE A 840 8.30 -12.91 5.31
N ALA A 841 8.14 -11.73 5.93
CA ALA A 841 9.04 -10.61 5.73
C ALA A 841 10.39 -10.86 6.44
N LEU A 842 11.46 -11.00 5.65
CA LEU A 842 12.82 -11.36 6.05
C LEU A 842 13.84 -10.47 5.30
N SER A 843 15.15 -10.63 5.60
CA SER A 843 16.23 -9.88 4.94
C SER A 843 17.49 -10.75 4.74
N SER A 844 18.15 -10.64 3.58
CA SER A 844 19.38 -11.39 3.23
C SER A 844 20.70 -10.69 3.61
N GLY A 845 20.67 -9.76 4.57
CA GLY A 845 21.90 -9.14 5.10
C GLY A 845 22.50 -7.99 4.28
N SER A 846 21.95 -7.63 3.11
CA SER A 846 22.32 -6.41 2.38
C SER A 846 21.80 -5.15 3.09
N ALA A 847 22.52 -4.71 4.13
CA ALA A 847 22.13 -3.65 5.07
C ALA A 847 21.53 -2.38 4.41
N CYS A 848 20.20 -2.26 4.49
CA CYS A 848 19.39 -1.08 4.12
C CYS A 848 19.64 -0.50 2.71
N THR A 849 20.28 -1.24 1.81
CA THR A 849 20.54 -0.84 0.42
C THR A 849 19.98 -1.89 -0.52
N SER A 850 18.68 -1.77 -0.81
CA SER A 850 17.92 -2.59 -1.78
C SER A 850 18.31 -2.30 -3.25
N ALA A 851 19.56 -1.93 -3.50
CA ALA A 851 20.05 -1.34 -4.75
C ALA A 851 21.44 -1.86 -5.18
N SER A 852 22.06 -2.75 -4.40
CA SER A 852 23.37 -3.34 -4.73
C SER A 852 23.33 -4.85 -4.48
N LEU A 853 23.64 -5.64 -5.52
CA LEU A 853 23.67 -7.10 -5.48
C LEU A 853 24.87 -7.69 -4.68
N GLU A 854 25.67 -6.84 -4.03
CA GLU A 854 26.88 -7.28 -3.32
C GLU A 854 26.59 -8.13 -2.08
N PRO A 855 27.39 -9.18 -1.81
CA PRO A 855 27.27 -9.97 -0.58
C PRO A 855 27.58 -9.12 0.66
N SER A 856 26.94 -9.47 1.78
CA SER A 856 27.11 -8.76 3.05
C SER A 856 28.59 -8.57 3.40
N TYR A 857 28.98 -7.32 3.63
CA TYR A 857 30.33 -6.98 4.08
C TYR A 857 30.60 -7.48 5.50
N VAL A 858 29.56 -7.67 6.33
CA VAL A 858 29.68 -8.26 7.67
C VAL A 858 29.99 -9.75 7.57
N LEU A 859 29.32 -10.48 6.65
CA LEU A 859 29.57 -11.91 6.42
C LEU A 859 30.95 -12.15 5.80
N ARG A 860 31.36 -11.31 4.84
CA ARG A 860 32.74 -11.31 4.32
C ARG A 860 33.78 -11.02 5.42
N ALA A 861 33.50 -10.08 6.34
CA ALA A 861 34.41 -9.75 7.44
C ALA A 861 34.60 -10.87 8.49
N ILE A 862 33.62 -11.77 8.67
CA ILE A 862 33.80 -12.99 9.49
C ILE A 862 34.42 -14.15 8.69
N GLY A 863 34.71 -13.96 7.40
CA GLY A 863 35.32 -14.98 6.54
C GLY A 863 34.35 -16.08 6.11
N ALA A 864 33.08 -15.74 5.86
CA ALA A 864 32.19 -16.59 5.07
C ALA A 864 32.59 -16.53 3.59
N ASP A 865 32.59 -17.69 2.92
CA ASP A 865 32.76 -17.80 1.46
C ASP A 865 31.58 -17.05 0.78
N ASP A 866 31.80 -16.40 -0.39
CA ASP A 866 30.77 -15.51 -0.99
C ASP A 866 29.44 -16.23 -1.26
N ASP A 867 29.47 -17.51 -1.69
CA ASP A 867 28.27 -18.36 -1.85
C ASP A 867 27.47 -18.52 -0.55
N LEU A 868 28.16 -18.59 0.60
CA LEU A 868 27.54 -18.65 1.93
C LEU A 868 27.00 -17.28 2.35
N ALA A 869 27.69 -16.19 1.99
CA ALA A 869 27.20 -14.84 2.22
C ALA A 869 25.91 -14.54 1.43
N HIS A 870 25.82 -14.98 0.17
CA HIS A 870 24.63 -14.86 -0.67
C HIS A 870 23.47 -15.76 -0.25
N SER A 871 23.73 -16.86 0.46
CA SER A 871 22.71 -17.82 0.93
C SER A 871 22.31 -17.62 2.40
N SER A 872 22.55 -16.42 2.94
CA SER A 872 22.28 -16.08 4.34
C SER A 872 20.99 -15.30 4.54
N ILE A 873 20.20 -15.70 5.54
CA ILE A 873 18.94 -15.06 5.92
C ILE A 873 18.98 -14.59 7.38
N ARG A 874 18.61 -13.34 7.62
CA ARG A 874 18.36 -12.78 8.95
C ARG A 874 16.89 -12.87 9.31
N PHE A 875 16.61 -13.58 10.40
CA PHE A 875 15.33 -13.65 11.08
C PHE A 875 15.33 -12.74 12.32
N GLY A 876 14.44 -11.76 12.33
CA GLY A 876 14.34 -10.72 13.35
C GLY A 876 13.11 -10.84 14.24
N ILE A 877 13.31 -11.41 15.43
CA ILE A 877 12.25 -11.69 16.41
C ILE A 877 12.05 -10.47 17.33
N GLY A 878 10.79 -10.06 17.53
CA GLY A 878 10.40 -8.92 18.35
C GLY A 878 9.37 -9.23 19.45
N ARG A 879 8.86 -8.16 20.10
CA ARG A 879 7.88 -8.20 21.19
C ARG A 879 6.58 -8.90 20.82
N PHE A 880 6.14 -8.74 19.58
CA PHE A 880 4.85 -9.25 19.10
C PHE A 880 4.95 -10.58 18.35
N THR A 881 6.15 -11.05 18.01
CA THR A 881 6.35 -12.36 17.35
C THR A 881 5.90 -13.49 18.28
N THR A 882 5.10 -14.42 17.78
CA THR A 882 4.47 -15.52 18.53
C THR A 882 5.12 -16.88 18.25
N GLU A 883 4.82 -17.88 19.08
CA GLU A 883 5.28 -19.27 18.85
C GLU A 883 4.73 -19.84 17.54
N ALA A 884 3.46 -19.55 17.20
CA ALA A 884 2.83 -20.02 15.96
C ALA A 884 3.49 -19.42 14.70
N GLU A 885 3.88 -18.14 14.73
CA GLU A 885 4.62 -17.51 13.64
C GLU A 885 6.03 -18.12 13.48
N VAL A 886 6.69 -18.46 14.58
CA VAL A 886 7.97 -19.16 14.56
C VAL A 886 7.81 -20.57 13.99
N ASP A 887 6.78 -21.32 14.40
CA ASP A 887 6.52 -22.67 13.88
C ASP A 887 6.26 -22.68 12.38
N TYR A 888 5.36 -21.81 11.91
CA TYR A 888 5.11 -21.62 10.48
C TYR A 888 6.39 -21.22 9.72
N THR A 889 7.19 -20.33 10.30
CA THR A 889 8.48 -19.93 9.71
C THR A 889 9.42 -21.12 9.58
N ILE A 890 9.54 -21.98 10.61
CA ILE A 890 10.41 -23.14 10.53
C ILE A 890 9.90 -24.13 9.48
N GLU A 891 8.60 -24.41 9.46
CA GLU A 891 7.99 -25.33 8.49
C GLU A 891 8.25 -24.88 7.05
N LYS A 892 7.96 -23.61 6.73
CA LYS A 892 8.18 -23.05 5.39
C LYS A 892 9.67 -22.95 5.04
N THR A 893 10.53 -22.58 5.98
CA THR A 893 11.98 -22.56 5.75
C THR A 893 12.50 -23.96 5.42
N VAL A 894 12.07 -24.99 6.16
CA VAL A 894 12.49 -26.39 5.92
C VAL A 894 11.94 -26.92 4.60
N GLU A 895 10.67 -26.63 4.28
CA GLU A 895 10.02 -27.00 3.01
C GLU A 895 10.78 -26.42 1.81
N HIS A 896 11.01 -25.10 1.80
CA HIS A 896 11.61 -24.41 0.67
C HIS A 896 13.11 -24.66 0.55
N VAL A 897 13.86 -24.79 1.65
CA VAL A 897 15.29 -25.19 1.59
C VAL A 897 15.46 -26.58 0.96
N LYS A 898 14.59 -27.54 1.28
CA LYS A 898 14.64 -28.88 0.66
C LYS A 898 14.34 -28.82 -0.84
N ARG A 899 13.23 -28.18 -1.22
CA ARG A 899 12.84 -28.01 -2.62
C ARG A 899 13.90 -27.28 -3.46
N LEU A 900 14.53 -26.23 -2.92
CA LEU A 900 15.59 -25.52 -3.63
C LEU A 900 16.87 -26.35 -3.76
N ARG A 901 17.18 -27.21 -2.78
CA ARG A 901 18.29 -28.19 -2.88
C ARG A 901 18.02 -29.29 -3.90
N GLU A 902 16.79 -29.78 -4.01
CA GLU A 902 16.38 -30.74 -5.06
C GLU A 902 16.57 -30.18 -6.49
N MET A 903 16.59 -28.85 -6.64
CA MET A 903 16.83 -28.17 -7.91
C MET A 903 18.29 -27.67 -8.09
N SER A 904 19.16 -27.90 -7.10
CA SER A 904 20.50 -27.30 -7.06
C SER A 904 21.59 -28.28 -7.52
N PRO A 905 22.34 -27.99 -8.60
CA PRO A 905 23.43 -28.85 -9.06
C PRO A 905 24.58 -28.92 -8.04
N LEU A 906 24.77 -27.87 -7.24
CA LEU A 906 25.76 -27.86 -6.14
C LEU A 906 25.39 -28.85 -5.04
N TRP A 907 24.09 -29.11 -4.82
CA TRP A 907 23.64 -30.10 -3.84
C TRP A 907 23.79 -31.51 -4.38
N GLU A 908 23.43 -31.75 -5.65
CA GLU A 908 23.60 -33.04 -6.34
C GLU A 908 25.07 -33.50 -6.29
N MET A 909 26.02 -32.66 -6.71
CA MET A 909 27.46 -32.95 -6.64
C MET A 909 27.94 -33.32 -5.23
N VAL A 910 27.40 -32.66 -4.19
CA VAL A 910 27.77 -32.95 -2.79
C VAL A 910 27.14 -34.25 -2.29
N GLN A 911 25.95 -34.62 -2.75
CA GLN A 911 25.37 -35.95 -2.48
C GLN A 911 26.15 -37.08 -3.16
N GLU A 912 26.72 -36.83 -4.34
CA GLU A 912 27.63 -37.74 -5.04
C GLU A 912 29.03 -37.82 -4.40
N GLY A 913 29.33 -36.98 -3.40
CA GLY A 913 30.62 -36.95 -2.69
C GLY A 913 31.73 -36.16 -3.41
N ILE A 914 31.38 -35.30 -4.38
CA ILE A 914 32.31 -34.44 -5.09
C ILE A 914 32.68 -33.23 -4.23
N ASP A 915 33.98 -32.97 -4.05
CA ASP A 915 34.46 -31.75 -3.40
C ASP A 915 34.33 -30.56 -4.36
N LEU A 916 33.42 -29.63 -4.08
CA LEU A 916 33.22 -28.41 -4.86
C LEU A 916 34.49 -27.54 -4.96
N LYS A 917 35.45 -27.65 -4.02
CA LYS A 917 36.74 -26.93 -4.08
C LYS A 917 37.73 -27.55 -5.05
N SER A 918 37.47 -28.77 -5.54
CA SER A 918 38.24 -29.41 -6.61
C SER A 918 37.77 -29.02 -8.02
N ILE A 919 36.58 -28.44 -8.14
CA ILE A 919 35.99 -28.02 -9.42
C ILE A 919 36.62 -26.70 -9.87
N LYS A 920 37.13 -26.67 -11.11
CA LYS A 920 37.61 -25.45 -11.76
C LYS A 920 36.44 -24.71 -12.41
N TRP A 921 35.80 -23.84 -11.63
CA TRP A 921 34.81 -22.89 -12.14
C TRP A 921 35.45 -21.95 -13.17
N SER A 922 34.73 -21.65 -14.25
CA SER A 922 35.15 -20.66 -15.24
C SER A 922 35.13 -19.26 -14.61
N GLN A 923 36.30 -18.65 -14.46
CA GLN A 923 36.42 -17.30 -13.91
C GLN A 923 35.71 -16.28 -14.82
N HIS A 924 34.91 -15.41 -14.19
CA HIS A 924 34.47 -14.13 -14.75
C HIS A 924 35.52 -13.04 -14.48
#